data_AF-A0A9Q1ENZ9-F1
#
_entry.id   AF-A0A9Q1ENZ9-F1
#
_cell.length_a   1.000
_cell.length_b   1.000
_cell.length_c   1.000
_cell.angle_alpha   90.00
_cell.angle_beta   90.00
_cell.angle_gamma   90.00
#
_symmetry.space_group_name_H-M   'P 1'
#
loop_
_entity.id
_entity.type
_entity.pdbx_description
1 polymer ?
#
loop_
_entity_poly.entity_id
_entity_poly.type
_entity_poly.pdbx_seq_one_letter_code
_entity_poly.pdbx_strand_id
1 'polypeptide(L)'
;MGKLASKQTNIPFLQNVLSNDQFLYGTVDTQFIDENQDLFNLKPVQNRAQKLLHYLGHVMVNGPTTPIPVKAKPSSIDPVIPAVPMGDPPVGFRDVLLREGPEGFAKAVRRHDGLLLMDTTFRDAHQSLLATRVRTHDLKNIAPFVAHNFSNLFSVENWGGATFDVAMRFLCECPWKRLQELRALLPNVPFQMLLRGANAVGYTNYPDNAVFKFCEVARENGMDIFRVFDSLNYLPNMLLGMEAAGSAGGVVEAAISYTGDVSDPMRQKYSLQYYLDLAEELVKAGTHILAIKDMAGLLKPEASRQLIGSLRDRFPDMPIHVHTHDTAGAGVAAMLACAESGADIVDVAVDSMAGMTSQPSMGAIVACTKGTKLSTGIALEKVFDYSEYWEVTRGLYAPFDCTATMKSGNADVYENEIPGGQYTNLHFQAHSMGLGHKFKEVKKAYTEANKLLGDLIKVTPSSKIVETCRSSWGHIGIPHGGFPEPFRSKVLKSLPRVEGRPGASLPAMDFQALEKQLRESYGDEISPEDVMSAAMYPKVFQEFKEFTTTFGPVDCLNTRLFLDGPKIAEEFEVELERGKILHIKALALGDLNKAGQREVFFELNGPTQICAGQRHCGHEGDALPPQGPEGRTWPGAMKMETVVNSPLSGTVTKIYVTTDASLEGDDLILEISE
;
A
#
# COMPACT_ATOMS: atom_id res chain seq x y z
N MET A 1 -15.49 39.78 -11.23
CA MET A 1 -14.05 40.13 -11.26
C MET A 1 -13.29 38.98 -11.89
N GLY A 2 -12.66 39.18 -13.05
CA GLY A 2 -11.90 38.13 -13.74
C GLY A 2 -10.61 37.81 -12.98
N LYS A 3 -10.39 36.53 -12.65
CA LYS A 3 -9.09 36.07 -12.14
C LYS A 3 -8.08 36.08 -13.29
N LEU A 4 -7.08 36.95 -13.22
CA LEU A 4 -5.93 36.97 -14.12
C LEU A 4 -5.07 35.72 -13.87
N ALA A 5 -5.08 34.75 -14.78
CA ALA A 5 -4.43 33.45 -14.58
C ALA A 5 -3.00 33.34 -15.16
N SER A 6 -2.46 34.39 -15.81
CA SER A 6 -1.24 34.25 -16.64
C SER A 6 -0.05 35.16 -16.30
N LYS A 7 -0.12 36.02 -15.29
CA LYS A 7 1.03 36.86 -14.86
C LYS A 7 1.13 36.91 -13.33
N GLN A 8 2.36 36.97 -12.80
CA GLN A 8 2.59 37.30 -11.39
C GLN A 8 1.93 38.65 -11.08
N THR A 9 1.19 38.72 -9.98
CA THR A 9 0.47 39.93 -9.57
C THR A 9 0.98 40.41 -8.21
N ASN A 10 0.84 41.69 -7.94
CA ASN A 10 1.12 42.28 -6.63
C ASN A 10 -0.01 42.05 -5.61
N ILE A 11 -1.02 41.22 -5.92
CA ILE A 11 -2.17 40.98 -5.05
C ILE A 11 -1.77 40.47 -3.65
N PRO A 12 -0.86 39.47 -3.50
CA PRO A 12 -0.47 38.98 -2.18
C PRO A 12 0.18 40.06 -1.32
N PHE A 13 0.99 40.92 -1.93
CA PHE A 13 1.59 42.09 -1.26
C PHE A 13 0.50 43.08 -0.82
N LEU A 14 -0.45 43.41 -1.70
CA LEU A 14 -1.57 44.29 -1.37
C LEU A 14 -2.45 43.70 -0.26
N GLN A 15 -2.64 42.38 -0.20
CA GLN A 15 -3.37 41.73 0.89
C GLN A 15 -2.64 41.88 2.24
N ASN A 16 -1.31 41.72 2.25
CA ASN A 16 -0.51 41.96 3.46
C ASN A 16 -0.61 43.43 3.90
N VAL A 17 -0.56 44.38 2.97
CA VAL A 17 -0.75 45.82 3.26
C VAL A 17 -2.14 46.09 3.84
N LEU A 18 -3.20 45.58 3.20
CA LEU A 18 -4.59 45.77 3.65
C LEU A 18 -4.93 45.06 4.96
N SER A 19 -4.10 44.12 5.40
CA SER A 19 -4.27 43.38 6.66
C SER A 19 -3.34 43.86 7.77
N ASN A 20 -2.47 44.85 7.51
CA ASN A 20 -1.55 45.40 8.50
C ASN A 20 -2.27 46.44 9.37
N ASP A 21 -2.12 46.33 10.69
CA ASP A 21 -2.79 47.21 11.66
C ASP A 21 -2.45 48.69 11.44
N GLN A 22 -1.19 49.05 11.14
CA GLN A 22 -0.82 50.45 10.88
C GLN A 22 -1.57 51.02 9.68
N PHE A 23 -1.77 50.21 8.63
CA PHE A 23 -2.55 50.59 7.45
C PHE A 23 -4.05 50.72 7.77
N LEU A 24 -4.60 49.79 8.55
CA LEU A 24 -6.01 49.80 8.97
C LEU A 24 -6.35 50.99 9.88
N TYR A 25 -5.44 51.40 10.76
CA TYR A 25 -5.61 52.55 11.65
C TYR A 25 -5.21 53.89 11.01
N GLY A 26 -4.75 53.88 9.75
CA GLY A 26 -4.36 55.10 9.01
C GLY A 26 -3.09 55.76 9.52
N THR A 27 -2.29 55.07 10.34
CA THR A 27 -1.02 55.54 10.88
C THR A 27 0.14 55.11 9.99
N VAL A 28 0.11 55.52 8.71
CA VAL A 28 1.14 55.19 7.73
C VAL A 28 1.76 56.46 7.16
N ASP A 29 3.05 56.42 6.89
CA ASP A 29 3.80 57.47 6.20
C ASP A 29 4.54 56.89 4.98
N THR A 30 5.46 57.67 4.40
CA THR A 30 6.22 57.25 3.23
C THR A 30 7.21 56.11 3.51
N GLN A 31 7.55 55.83 4.78
CA GLN A 31 8.48 54.78 5.19
C GLN A 31 7.78 53.47 5.59
N PHE A 32 6.45 53.48 5.71
CA PHE A 32 5.64 52.31 6.11
C PHE A 32 6.04 50.99 5.45
N ILE A 33 6.24 50.96 4.13
CA ILE A 33 6.60 49.72 3.41
C ILE A 33 8.03 49.26 3.79
N ASP A 34 8.97 50.18 3.95
CA ASP A 34 10.36 49.90 4.26
C ASP A 34 10.54 49.43 5.72
N GLU A 35 9.72 49.96 6.64
CA GLU A 35 9.74 49.61 8.07
C GLU A 35 9.00 48.31 8.40
N ASN A 36 8.09 47.86 7.54
CA ASN A 36 7.30 46.65 7.72
C ASN A 36 7.77 45.54 6.77
N GLN A 37 8.96 44.99 7.01
CA GLN A 37 9.56 43.91 6.19
C GLN A 37 8.67 42.66 6.08
N ASP A 38 7.80 42.43 7.06
CA ASP A 38 6.83 41.33 7.05
C ASP A 38 5.81 41.42 5.91
N LEU A 39 5.60 42.60 5.30
CA LEU A 39 4.75 42.76 4.12
C LEU A 39 5.26 41.94 2.92
N PHE A 40 6.56 41.67 2.86
CA PHE A 40 7.21 40.86 1.84
C PHE A 40 7.21 39.37 2.16
N ASN A 41 6.69 38.96 3.33
CA ASN A 41 6.40 37.56 3.63
C ASN A 41 5.13 37.14 2.88
N LEU A 42 5.28 36.89 1.59
CA LEU A 42 4.18 36.52 0.71
C LEU A 42 3.84 35.04 0.91
N LYS A 43 2.66 34.77 1.48
CA LYS A 43 2.17 33.39 1.56
C LYS A 43 1.93 32.86 0.15
N PRO A 44 2.52 31.70 -0.22
CA PRO A 44 2.28 31.11 -1.53
C PRO A 44 0.79 30.79 -1.68
N VAL A 45 0.19 31.24 -2.79
CA VAL A 45 -1.20 30.88 -3.11
C VAL A 45 -1.25 29.39 -3.42
N GLN A 46 -2.01 28.63 -2.64
CA GLN A 46 -2.17 27.19 -2.87
C GLN A 46 -2.91 26.93 -4.18
N ASN A 47 -2.19 26.53 -5.21
CA ASN A 47 -2.75 26.29 -6.54
C ASN A 47 -3.19 24.84 -6.76
N ARG A 48 -4.02 24.31 -5.85
CA ARG A 48 -4.42 22.89 -5.84
C ARG A 48 -5.18 22.48 -7.09
N ALA A 49 -6.08 23.35 -7.58
CA ALA A 49 -6.86 23.06 -8.78
C ALA A 49 -5.98 22.94 -10.03
N GLN A 50 -5.02 23.85 -10.24
CA GLN A 50 -4.13 23.75 -11.40
C GLN A 50 -3.20 22.54 -11.32
N LYS A 51 -2.74 22.17 -10.11
CA LYS A 51 -1.95 20.94 -9.91
C LYS A 51 -2.75 19.67 -10.26
N LEU A 52 -4.03 19.61 -9.88
CA LEU A 52 -4.91 18.52 -10.28
C LEU A 52 -5.16 18.47 -11.79
N LEU A 53 -5.41 19.61 -12.44
CA LEU A 53 -5.53 19.67 -13.89
C LEU A 53 -4.23 19.22 -14.59
N HIS A 54 -3.07 19.55 -14.01
CA HIS A 54 -1.78 19.07 -14.48
C HIS A 54 -1.66 17.54 -14.37
N TYR A 55 -2.12 16.95 -13.27
CA TYR A 55 -2.18 15.48 -13.13
C TYR A 55 -3.10 14.84 -14.17
N LEU A 56 -4.33 15.33 -14.30
CA LEU A 56 -5.31 14.79 -15.26
C LEU A 56 -4.79 14.93 -16.69
N GLY A 57 -4.20 16.07 -17.04
CA GLY A 57 -3.55 16.29 -18.33
C GLY A 57 -2.38 15.34 -18.56
N HIS A 58 -1.55 15.08 -17.54
CA HIS A 58 -0.47 14.09 -17.63
C HIS A 58 -1.03 12.69 -17.92
N VAL A 59 -2.06 12.25 -17.18
CA VAL A 59 -2.67 10.92 -17.38
C VAL A 59 -3.29 10.80 -18.78
N MET A 60 -3.96 11.84 -19.29
CA MET A 60 -4.51 11.84 -20.64
C MET A 60 -3.44 11.71 -21.74
N VAL A 61 -2.23 12.23 -21.51
CA VAL A 61 -1.13 12.23 -22.51
C VAL A 61 -0.24 11.00 -22.39
N ASN A 62 0.12 10.61 -21.16
CA ASN A 62 1.16 9.61 -20.87
C ASN A 62 0.60 8.31 -20.27
N GLY A 63 -0.68 8.27 -19.91
CA GLY A 63 -1.24 7.20 -19.09
C GLY A 63 -0.96 7.38 -17.59
N PRO A 64 -1.41 6.43 -16.75
CA PRO A 64 -1.26 6.54 -15.30
C PRO A 64 0.20 6.49 -14.87
N THR A 65 0.50 7.22 -13.81
CA THR A 65 1.83 7.21 -13.17
C THR A 65 2.10 5.90 -12.42
N THR A 66 1.04 5.21 -11.99
CA THR A 66 1.14 3.89 -11.37
C THR A 66 1.43 2.80 -12.42
N PRO A 67 2.48 1.98 -12.26
CA PRO A 67 2.78 0.90 -13.20
C PRO A 67 1.65 -0.13 -13.28
N ILE A 68 1.14 -0.35 -14.49
CA ILE A 68 0.06 -1.32 -14.76
C ILE A 68 0.65 -2.69 -15.13
N PRO A 69 0.36 -3.77 -14.37
CA PRO A 69 0.87 -5.10 -14.66
C PRO A 69 0.11 -5.82 -15.80
N VAL A 70 -1.14 -5.44 -16.05
CA VAL A 70 -2.02 -6.12 -17.02
C VAL A 70 -2.62 -5.11 -17.99
N LYS A 71 -2.64 -5.44 -19.29
CA LYS A 71 -3.35 -4.67 -20.31
C LYS A 71 -4.89 -4.81 -20.19
N ALA A 72 -5.45 -4.31 -19.10
CA ALA A 72 -6.88 -4.14 -18.87
C ALA A 72 -7.16 -2.67 -18.56
N LYS A 73 -8.40 -2.22 -18.77
CA LYS A 73 -8.83 -0.86 -18.43
C LYS A 73 -9.72 -0.87 -17.18
N PRO A 74 -9.67 0.17 -16.34
CA PRO A 74 -10.66 0.36 -15.28
C PRO A 74 -12.09 0.33 -15.83
N SER A 75 -13.01 -0.22 -15.06
CA SER A 75 -14.45 -0.11 -15.35
C SER A 75 -14.87 1.36 -15.48
N SER A 76 -15.82 1.64 -16.37
CA SER A 76 -16.46 2.96 -16.49
C SER A 76 -17.72 3.10 -15.64
N ILE A 77 -18.06 2.08 -14.85
CA ILE A 77 -19.23 2.05 -14.00
C ILE A 77 -18.80 2.50 -12.61
N ASP A 78 -19.44 3.55 -12.10
CA ASP A 78 -19.23 4.01 -10.73
C ASP A 78 -19.90 3.05 -9.73
N PRO A 79 -19.21 2.66 -8.64
CA PRO A 79 -19.79 1.80 -7.61
C PRO A 79 -20.98 2.45 -6.91
N VAL A 80 -22.06 1.70 -6.76
CA VAL A 80 -23.23 2.16 -6.00
C VAL A 80 -22.96 1.95 -4.51
N ILE A 81 -22.97 3.03 -3.74
CA ILE A 81 -22.80 2.97 -2.28
C ILE A 81 -24.13 2.49 -1.66
N PRO A 82 -24.14 1.40 -0.89
CA PRO A 82 -25.34 0.92 -0.21
C PRO A 82 -25.88 1.95 0.79
N ALA A 83 -27.19 1.94 1.02
CA ALA A 83 -27.83 2.88 1.93
C ALA A 83 -27.33 2.70 3.37
N VAL A 84 -26.98 3.81 4.02
CA VAL A 84 -26.53 3.87 5.41
C VAL A 84 -27.60 4.56 6.27
N PRO A 85 -27.99 3.98 7.42
CA PRO A 85 -28.91 4.64 8.34
C PRO A 85 -28.40 6.01 8.78
N MET A 86 -29.32 6.96 9.02
CA MET A 86 -28.95 8.24 9.65
C MET A 86 -28.66 8.06 11.14
N GLY A 87 -27.64 8.76 11.65
CA GLY A 87 -27.26 8.77 13.06
C GLY A 87 -25.93 8.07 13.30
N ASP A 88 -25.58 7.90 14.58
CA ASP A 88 -24.34 7.23 14.97
C ASP A 88 -24.44 5.70 14.79
N PRO A 89 -23.34 5.02 14.47
CA PRO A 89 -23.33 3.57 14.34
C PRO A 89 -23.56 2.87 15.70
N PRO A 90 -24.04 1.62 15.72
CA PRO A 90 -24.24 0.87 16.95
C PRO A 90 -22.93 0.67 17.74
N VAL A 91 -23.05 0.47 19.05
CA VAL A 91 -21.91 0.12 19.92
C VAL A 91 -21.24 -1.15 19.41
N GLY A 92 -19.90 -1.12 19.31
CA GLY A 92 -19.09 -2.23 18.84
C GLY A 92 -18.00 -2.63 19.83
N PHE A 93 -17.15 -3.55 19.39
CA PHE A 93 -16.06 -4.08 20.20
C PHE A 93 -14.99 -3.04 20.58
N ARG A 94 -14.91 -1.92 19.84
CA ARG A 94 -13.99 -0.82 20.19
C ARG A 94 -14.44 -0.09 21.43
N ASP A 95 -15.73 0.05 21.66
CA ASP A 95 -16.25 0.69 22.87
C ASP A 95 -15.85 -0.10 24.13
N VAL A 96 -15.80 -1.43 24.03
CA VAL A 96 -15.27 -2.30 25.10
C VAL A 96 -13.79 -2.05 25.31
N LEU A 97 -13.00 -2.00 24.23
CA LEU A 97 -11.56 -1.72 24.32
C LEU A 97 -11.27 -0.36 24.95
N LEU A 98 -12.00 0.69 24.55
CA LEU A 98 -11.81 2.04 25.10
C LEU A 98 -12.20 2.12 26.57
N ARG A 99 -13.21 1.36 26.99
CA ARG A 99 -13.70 1.36 28.39
C ARG A 99 -12.86 0.49 29.32
N GLU A 100 -12.43 -0.68 28.86
CA GLU A 100 -11.87 -1.74 29.71
C GLU A 100 -10.40 -2.05 29.43
N GLY A 101 -9.80 -1.42 28.42
CA GLY A 101 -8.43 -1.64 28.01
C GLY A 101 -8.20 -2.98 27.30
N PRO A 102 -6.95 -3.27 26.87
CA PRO A 102 -6.60 -4.47 26.11
C PRO A 102 -6.97 -5.79 26.78
N GLU A 103 -6.76 -5.91 28.10
CA GLU A 103 -7.06 -7.13 28.86
C GLU A 103 -8.58 -7.33 29.02
N GLY A 104 -9.33 -6.25 29.23
CA GLY A 104 -10.79 -6.29 29.27
C GLY A 104 -11.38 -6.69 27.91
N PHE A 105 -10.84 -6.12 26.84
CA PHE A 105 -11.17 -6.49 25.47
C PHE A 105 -10.93 -7.98 25.18
N ALA A 106 -9.75 -8.51 25.49
CA ALA A 106 -9.44 -9.93 25.28
C ALA A 106 -10.39 -10.86 26.06
N LYS A 107 -10.74 -10.50 27.30
CA LYS A 107 -11.74 -11.25 28.10
C LYS A 107 -13.13 -11.17 27.48
N ALA A 108 -13.53 -10.03 26.92
CA ALA A 108 -14.81 -9.88 26.25
C ALA A 108 -14.89 -10.73 24.97
N VAL A 109 -13.80 -10.78 24.19
CA VAL A 109 -13.67 -11.66 23.02
C VAL A 109 -13.83 -13.12 23.43
N ARG A 110 -13.10 -13.59 24.45
CA ARG A 110 -13.18 -14.98 24.91
C ARG A 110 -14.57 -15.37 25.44
N ARG A 111 -15.29 -14.43 26.04
CA ARG A 111 -16.65 -14.62 26.59
C ARG A 111 -17.74 -14.53 25.54
N HIS A 112 -17.43 -14.12 24.31
CA HIS A 112 -18.42 -13.98 23.27
C HIS A 112 -19.01 -15.34 22.90
N ASP A 113 -20.34 -15.41 22.83
CA ASP A 113 -21.05 -16.60 22.36
C ASP A 113 -21.16 -16.56 20.83
N GLY A 114 -20.45 -17.46 20.15
CA GLY A 114 -20.44 -17.55 18.69
C GLY A 114 -19.05 -17.32 18.10
N LEU A 115 -18.96 -17.33 16.76
CA LEU A 115 -17.72 -17.06 16.05
C LEU A 115 -17.63 -15.57 15.70
N LEU A 116 -16.55 -14.91 16.10
CA LEU A 116 -16.26 -13.55 15.65
C LEU A 116 -15.52 -13.58 14.31
N LEU A 117 -15.77 -12.56 13.49
CA LEU A 117 -15.09 -12.39 12.21
C LEU A 117 -14.20 -11.14 12.25
N MET A 118 -13.02 -11.24 11.64
CA MET A 118 -12.21 -10.09 11.25
C MET A 118 -12.33 -9.88 9.74
N ASP A 119 -12.68 -8.67 9.31
CA ASP A 119 -12.73 -8.33 7.89
C ASP A 119 -11.37 -7.86 7.37
N THR A 120 -10.81 -8.57 6.38
CA THR A 120 -9.53 -8.22 5.73
C THR A 120 -9.69 -7.44 4.42
N THR A 121 -10.93 -7.09 4.05
CA THR A 121 -11.24 -6.43 2.77
C THR A 121 -10.48 -5.10 2.61
N PHE A 122 -10.22 -4.39 3.70
CA PHE A 122 -9.51 -3.10 3.71
C PHE A 122 -7.97 -3.23 3.62
N ARG A 123 -7.40 -4.45 3.75
CA ARG A 123 -5.94 -4.68 3.78
C ARG A 123 -5.51 -5.92 3.01
N ASP A 124 -5.65 -7.12 3.56
CA ASP A 124 -5.01 -8.31 3.01
C ASP A 124 -5.66 -8.82 1.72
N ALA A 125 -6.98 -8.62 1.59
CA ALA A 125 -7.73 -9.09 0.43
C ALA A 125 -7.22 -8.45 -0.86
N HIS A 126 -7.17 -7.11 -0.88
CA HIS A 126 -6.66 -6.38 -2.05
C HIS A 126 -5.13 -6.44 -2.16
N GLN A 127 -4.40 -6.66 -1.06
CA GLN A 127 -2.96 -6.98 -1.13
C GLN A 127 -2.72 -8.26 -1.93
N SER A 128 -3.61 -9.25 -1.80
CA SER A 128 -3.50 -10.55 -2.47
C SER A 128 -4.04 -10.55 -3.91
N LEU A 129 -5.17 -9.88 -4.13
CA LEU A 129 -5.90 -9.90 -5.41
C LEU A 129 -5.52 -8.76 -6.36
N LEU A 130 -5.28 -7.56 -5.82
CA LEU A 130 -5.21 -6.31 -6.57
C LEU A 130 -3.87 -5.59 -6.37
N ALA A 131 -2.81 -6.35 -6.02
CA ALA A 131 -1.47 -5.82 -5.74
C ALA A 131 -1.47 -4.63 -4.75
N THR A 132 -2.36 -4.65 -3.76
CA THR A 132 -2.49 -3.60 -2.73
C THR A 132 -2.94 -2.23 -3.27
N ARG A 133 -3.59 -2.18 -4.45
CA ARG A 133 -3.87 -0.91 -5.15
C ARG A 133 -5.16 -0.22 -4.74
N VAL A 134 -5.96 -0.78 -3.83
CA VAL A 134 -7.20 -0.14 -3.39
C VAL A 134 -6.90 1.18 -2.67
N ARG A 135 -7.54 2.24 -3.17
CA ARG A 135 -7.33 3.64 -2.77
C ARG A 135 -8.19 4.03 -1.59
N THR A 136 -7.76 5.06 -0.87
CA THR A 136 -8.49 5.63 0.27
C THR A 136 -9.90 6.08 -0.10
N HIS A 137 -10.08 6.60 -1.32
CA HIS A 137 -11.38 7.03 -1.85
C HIS A 137 -12.45 5.94 -1.73
N ASP A 138 -12.19 4.74 -2.26
CA ASP A 138 -13.16 3.65 -2.28
C ASP A 138 -13.39 3.08 -0.87
N LEU A 139 -12.33 2.97 -0.06
CA LEU A 139 -12.45 2.52 1.33
C LEU A 139 -13.34 3.45 2.17
N LYS A 140 -13.23 4.77 1.98
CA LYS A 140 -14.05 5.77 2.68
C LYS A 140 -15.52 5.69 2.29
N ASN A 141 -15.80 5.46 1.01
CA ASN A 141 -17.17 5.43 0.51
C ASN A 141 -17.99 4.30 1.16
N ILE A 142 -17.37 3.17 1.48
CA ILE A 142 -18.04 2.03 2.10
C ILE A 142 -17.90 1.94 3.63
N ALA A 143 -16.96 2.68 4.22
CA ALA A 143 -16.70 2.62 5.67
C ALA A 143 -17.94 2.91 6.55
N PRO A 144 -18.81 3.90 6.27
CA PRO A 144 -20.03 4.11 7.04
C PRO A 144 -20.98 2.92 6.99
N PHE A 145 -21.09 2.23 5.85
CA PHE A 145 -21.93 1.03 5.75
C PHE A 145 -21.41 -0.08 6.67
N VAL A 146 -20.08 -0.26 6.73
CA VAL A 146 -19.43 -1.22 7.62
C VAL A 146 -19.67 -0.85 9.09
N ALA A 147 -19.52 0.43 9.46
CA ALA A 147 -19.76 0.91 10.81
C ALA A 147 -21.16 0.55 11.32
N HIS A 148 -22.18 0.70 10.48
CA HIS A 148 -23.58 0.47 10.87
C HIS A 148 -23.98 -1.01 10.86
N ASN A 149 -23.58 -1.77 9.85
CA ASN A 149 -24.12 -3.12 9.61
C ASN A 149 -23.20 -4.25 10.11
N PHE A 150 -21.95 -3.94 10.43
CA PHE A 150 -20.93 -4.91 10.86
C PHE A 150 -20.29 -4.47 12.20
N SER A 151 -21.08 -3.84 13.07
CA SER A 151 -20.66 -3.37 14.39
C SER A 151 -20.20 -4.49 15.34
N ASN A 152 -20.60 -5.73 15.07
CA ASN A 152 -20.20 -6.94 15.81
C ASN A 152 -18.93 -7.63 15.28
N LEU A 153 -18.25 -7.07 14.27
CA LEU A 153 -16.93 -7.57 13.87
C LEU A 153 -15.95 -7.45 15.04
N PHE A 154 -15.05 -8.43 15.14
CA PHE A 154 -13.92 -8.36 16.07
C PHE A 154 -13.03 -7.17 15.75
N SER A 155 -12.68 -7.02 14.46
CA SER A 155 -11.93 -5.89 13.95
C SER A 155 -12.08 -5.77 12.42
N VAL A 156 -11.69 -4.62 11.90
CA VAL A 156 -11.40 -4.43 10.46
C VAL A 156 -9.88 -4.29 10.32
N GLU A 157 -9.28 -5.19 9.56
CA GLU A 157 -7.88 -5.07 9.22
C GLU A 157 -7.72 -4.11 8.04
N ASN A 158 -7.16 -2.92 8.30
CA ASN A 158 -7.12 -1.83 7.33
C ASN A 158 -5.74 -1.22 7.12
N TRP A 159 -4.71 -1.73 7.82
CA TRP A 159 -3.39 -1.09 7.85
C TRP A 159 -2.23 -2.06 8.06
N GLY A 160 -1.00 -1.57 7.88
CA GLY A 160 0.20 -2.41 7.92
C GLY A 160 0.35 -3.32 6.70
N GLY A 161 1.19 -4.35 6.80
CA GLY A 161 1.58 -5.14 5.62
C GLY A 161 2.23 -4.27 4.54
N ALA A 162 1.76 -4.35 3.29
CA ALA A 162 2.29 -3.57 2.18
C ALA A 162 1.59 -2.21 1.98
N THR A 163 0.46 -1.94 2.65
CA THR A 163 -0.37 -0.75 2.37
C THR A 163 0.36 0.56 2.64
N PHE A 164 1.24 0.59 3.66
CA PHE A 164 1.98 1.79 4.05
C PHE A 164 2.92 2.29 2.93
N ASP A 165 3.77 1.41 2.39
CA ASP A 165 4.66 1.72 1.26
C ASP A 165 3.88 1.98 -0.02
N VAL A 166 2.89 1.13 -0.31
CA VAL A 166 2.12 1.20 -1.57
C VAL A 166 1.30 2.48 -1.67
N ALA A 167 0.70 2.93 -0.56
CA ALA A 167 -0.05 4.18 -0.52
C ALA A 167 0.81 5.36 -0.99
N MET A 168 2.02 5.50 -0.44
CA MET A 168 2.93 6.60 -0.82
C MET A 168 3.53 6.39 -2.21
N ARG A 169 4.04 5.18 -2.49
CA ARG A 169 4.84 4.88 -3.68
C ARG A 169 4.02 4.84 -4.96
N PHE A 170 2.84 4.25 -4.90
CA PHE A 170 2.08 3.88 -6.10
C PHE A 170 0.73 4.58 -6.19
N LEU A 171 0.10 4.87 -5.05
CA LEU A 171 -1.19 5.56 -5.00
C LEU A 171 -1.02 7.07 -4.77
N CYS A 172 0.20 7.50 -4.42
CA CYS A 172 0.57 8.87 -4.11
C CYS A 172 -0.38 9.52 -3.08
N GLU A 173 -0.72 8.77 -2.03
CA GLU A 173 -1.56 9.21 -0.94
C GLU A 173 -0.93 8.91 0.42
N CYS A 174 -1.28 9.71 1.42
CA CYS A 174 -0.73 9.54 2.77
C CYS A 174 -1.43 8.38 3.51
N PRO A 175 -0.69 7.33 3.93
CA PRO A 175 -1.29 6.22 4.66
C PRO A 175 -1.89 6.67 5.99
N TRP A 176 -1.29 7.66 6.65
CA TRP A 176 -1.78 8.18 7.95
C TRP A 176 -3.10 8.91 7.80
N LYS A 177 -3.25 9.73 6.76
CA LYS A 177 -4.51 10.36 6.42
C LYS A 177 -5.60 9.31 6.15
N ARG A 178 -5.26 8.22 5.44
CA ARG A 178 -6.17 7.08 5.27
C ARG A 178 -6.63 6.51 6.61
N LEU A 179 -5.71 6.28 7.56
CA LEU A 179 -6.05 5.77 8.90
C LEU A 179 -7.00 6.72 9.63
N GLN A 180 -6.66 8.01 9.69
CA GLN A 180 -7.43 9.05 10.38
C GLN A 180 -8.85 9.22 9.78
N GLU A 181 -8.95 9.27 8.45
CA GLU A 181 -10.23 9.45 7.77
C GLU A 181 -11.13 8.21 7.93
N LEU A 182 -10.57 7.00 7.82
CA LEU A 182 -11.32 5.78 8.10
C LEU A 182 -11.75 5.71 9.56
N ARG A 183 -10.89 6.14 10.50
CA ARG A 183 -11.19 6.11 11.93
C ARG A 183 -12.39 6.98 12.28
N ALA A 184 -12.50 8.14 11.63
CA ALA A 184 -13.62 9.06 11.78
C ALA A 184 -14.93 8.48 11.23
N LEU A 185 -14.87 7.76 10.10
CA LEU A 185 -16.05 7.18 9.44
C LEU A 185 -16.52 5.86 10.06
N LEU A 186 -15.63 5.15 10.73
CA LEU A 186 -15.90 3.83 11.30
C LEU A 186 -15.42 3.82 12.75
N PRO A 187 -16.12 4.48 13.71
CA PRO A 187 -15.61 4.75 15.06
C PRO A 187 -15.78 3.62 16.09
N ASN A 188 -16.62 2.62 15.79
CA ASN A 188 -17.13 1.62 16.75
C ASN A 188 -16.48 0.21 16.63
N VAL A 189 -15.83 -0.11 15.50
CA VAL A 189 -15.13 -1.39 15.31
C VAL A 189 -13.61 -1.19 15.49
N PRO A 190 -12.90 -2.10 16.17
CA PRO A 190 -11.45 -2.00 16.33
C PRO A 190 -10.73 -2.02 14.97
N PHE A 191 -9.70 -1.20 14.84
CA PHE A 191 -8.78 -1.25 13.71
C PHE A 191 -7.60 -2.15 14.00
N GLN A 192 -7.29 -3.02 13.06
CA GLN A 192 -6.18 -3.96 13.15
C GLN A 192 -5.14 -3.72 12.07
N MET A 193 -3.87 -3.88 12.44
CA MET A 193 -2.77 -3.88 11.52
C MET A 193 -1.88 -5.11 11.64
N LEU A 194 -1.23 -5.46 10.52
CA LEU A 194 -0.15 -6.44 10.48
C LEU A 194 1.20 -5.75 10.70
N LEU A 195 1.89 -6.11 11.78
CA LEU A 195 3.17 -5.53 12.21
C LEU A 195 4.29 -6.57 12.19
N ARG A 196 5.40 -6.28 11.51
CA ARG A 196 6.63 -7.08 11.60
C ARG A 196 7.38 -6.70 12.87
N GLY A 197 7.60 -7.64 13.78
CA GLY A 197 8.05 -7.34 15.15
C GLY A 197 9.29 -6.45 15.24
N ALA A 198 10.32 -6.72 14.43
CA ALA A 198 11.58 -5.94 14.46
C ALA A 198 11.65 -4.80 13.43
N ASN A 199 10.65 -4.66 12.56
CA ASN A 199 10.74 -3.75 11.39
C ASN A 199 9.50 -2.88 11.21
N ALA A 200 8.49 -3.01 12.07
CA ALA A 200 7.18 -2.42 11.93
C ALA A 200 6.56 -2.68 10.54
N VAL A 201 6.60 -1.68 9.66
CA VAL A 201 6.09 -1.75 8.28
C VAL A 201 7.19 -1.69 7.23
N GLY A 202 8.45 -1.52 7.63
CA GLY A 202 9.61 -1.29 6.76
C GLY A 202 10.26 -2.56 6.18
N TYR A 203 11.21 -2.38 5.25
CA TYR A 203 11.96 -3.48 4.63
C TYR A 203 13.43 -3.59 5.07
N THR A 204 13.93 -2.62 5.84
CA THR A 204 15.30 -2.63 6.39
C THR A 204 15.27 -2.89 7.90
N ASN A 205 16.44 -3.04 8.52
CA ASN A 205 16.53 -3.10 9.98
C ASN A 205 16.49 -1.71 10.58
N TYR A 206 15.78 -1.57 11.70
CA TYR A 206 15.64 -0.31 12.42
C TYR A 206 16.12 -0.48 13.86
N PRO A 207 16.66 0.58 14.48
CA PRO A 207 16.88 0.58 15.92
C PRO A 207 15.55 0.50 16.66
N ASP A 208 15.59 0.01 17.89
CA ASP A 208 14.38 -0.34 18.64
C ASP A 208 13.46 0.86 18.85
N ASN A 209 14.05 2.02 19.14
CA ASN A 209 13.29 3.25 19.36
C ASN A 209 12.42 3.65 18.15
N ALA A 210 12.77 3.23 16.93
CA ALA A 210 11.94 3.44 15.75
C ALA A 210 10.72 2.51 15.68
N VAL A 211 10.82 1.29 16.19
CA VAL A 211 9.65 0.39 16.32
C VAL A 211 8.71 0.91 17.40
N PHE A 212 9.23 1.29 18.57
CA PHE A 212 8.44 1.90 19.64
C PHE A 212 7.72 3.17 19.18
N LYS A 213 8.45 4.11 18.56
CA LYS A 213 7.86 5.37 18.09
C LYS A 213 6.81 5.14 17.00
N PHE A 214 7.01 4.15 16.12
CA PHE A 214 5.99 3.80 15.12
C PHE A 214 4.69 3.32 15.77
N CYS A 215 4.78 2.40 16.74
CA CYS A 215 3.60 1.90 17.45
C CYS A 215 2.86 3.00 18.22
N GLU A 216 3.60 3.91 18.86
CA GLU A 216 3.05 5.10 19.53
C GLU A 216 2.25 5.96 18.56
N VAL A 217 2.86 6.41 17.45
CA VAL A 217 2.20 7.27 16.46
C VAL A 217 1.02 6.55 15.78
N ALA A 218 1.12 5.24 15.52
CA ALA A 218 0.01 4.44 15.01
C ALA A 218 -1.18 4.41 15.97
N ARG A 219 -0.91 4.23 17.27
CA ARG A 219 -1.94 4.17 18.30
C ARG A 219 -2.62 5.52 18.54
N GLU A 220 -1.86 6.61 18.49
CA GLU A 220 -2.36 7.99 18.54
C GLU A 220 -3.28 8.31 17.36
N ASN A 221 -2.99 7.75 16.19
CA ASN A 221 -3.77 7.92 14.97
C ASN A 221 -4.98 6.98 14.84
N GLY A 222 -5.25 6.14 15.85
CA GLY A 222 -6.47 5.33 15.94
C GLY A 222 -6.32 3.86 15.57
N MET A 223 -5.10 3.33 15.50
CA MET A 223 -4.86 1.89 15.46
C MET A 223 -5.13 1.24 16.82
N ASP A 224 -5.88 0.14 16.86
CA ASP A 224 -6.30 -0.48 18.11
C ASP A 224 -5.55 -1.81 18.39
N ILE A 225 -5.41 -2.67 17.36
CA ILE A 225 -4.86 -4.03 17.47
C ILE A 225 -3.62 -4.19 16.60
N PHE A 226 -2.54 -4.70 17.19
CA PHE A 226 -1.28 -4.96 16.53
C PHE A 226 -1.06 -6.47 16.44
N ARG A 227 -1.25 -7.03 15.24
CA ARG A 227 -0.89 -8.42 14.92
C ARG A 227 0.61 -8.50 14.68
N VAL A 228 1.37 -8.88 15.70
CA VAL A 228 2.84 -8.93 15.70
C VAL A 228 3.32 -10.30 15.23
N PHE A 229 4.04 -10.34 14.12
CA PHE A 229 4.64 -11.58 13.60
C PHE A 229 6.12 -11.39 13.27
N ASP A 230 6.84 -12.49 13.15
CA ASP A 230 8.18 -12.54 12.58
C ASP A 230 8.21 -13.50 11.38
N SER A 231 9.01 -13.16 10.36
CA SER A 231 9.05 -13.92 9.11
C SER A 231 9.66 -15.32 9.22
N LEU A 232 10.34 -15.60 10.33
CA LEU A 232 10.98 -16.87 10.67
C LEU A 232 10.46 -17.43 12.00
N ASN A 233 9.39 -16.86 12.58
CA ASN A 233 8.97 -17.07 13.97
C ASN A 233 10.12 -16.89 14.98
N TYR A 234 11.05 -15.99 14.70
CA TYR A 234 12.17 -15.71 15.56
C TYR A 234 11.72 -14.89 16.78
N LEU A 235 11.56 -15.59 17.91
CA LEU A 235 10.98 -15.06 19.15
C LEU A 235 11.56 -13.69 19.59
N PRO A 236 12.88 -13.42 19.57
CA PRO A 236 13.40 -12.11 19.97
C PRO A 236 12.88 -10.93 19.13
N ASN A 237 12.60 -11.13 17.84
CA ASN A 237 11.98 -10.10 17.01
C ASN A 237 10.52 -9.87 17.40
N MET A 238 9.80 -10.94 17.72
CA MET A 238 8.39 -10.86 18.14
C MET A 238 8.25 -10.15 19.48
N LEU A 239 9.10 -10.48 20.46
CA LEU A 239 9.07 -9.87 21.80
C LEU A 239 9.24 -8.34 21.74
N LEU A 240 10.18 -7.84 20.92
CA LEU A 240 10.33 -6.39 20.73
C LEU A 240 9.04 -5.75 20.20
N GLY A 241 8.43 -6.34 19.16
CA GLY A 241 7.20 -5.80 18.58
C GLY A 241 6.02 -5.84 19.53
N MET A 242 5.92 -6.90 20.34
CA MET A 242 4.92 -7.05 21.40
C MET A 242 5.09 -5.98 22.47
N GLU A 243 6.32 -5.76 22.93
CA GLU A 243 6.64 -4.73 23.92
C GLU A 243 6.35 -3.33 23.38
N ALA A 244 6.72 -3.03 22.13
CA ALA A 244 6.45 -1.75 21.48
C ALA A 244 4.94 -1.47 21.34
N ALA A 245 4.16 -2.46 20.88
CA ALA A 245 2.71 -2.34 20.74
C ALA A 245 2.00 -2.20 22.11
N GLY A 246 2.42 -3.00 23.09
CA GLY A 246 1.88 -2.95 24.46
C GLY A 246 2.19 -1.62 25.16
N SER A 247 3.43 -1.13 25.01
CA SER A 247 3.86 0.16 25.58
C SER A 247 3.12 1.35 24.98
N ALA A 248 2.70 1.26 23.71
CA ALA A 248 1.84 2.26 23.08
C ALA A 248 0.40 2.23 23.63
N GLY A 249 -0.02 1.16 24.32
CA GLY A 249 -1.40 0.95 24.78
C GLY A 249 -2.31 0.30 23.74
N GLY A 250 -1.74 -0.45 22.80
CA GLY A 250 -2.46 -1.26 21.82
C GLY A 250 -2.76 -2.68 22.31
N VAL A 251 -3.74 -3.35 21.68
CA VAL A 251 -3.95 -4.79 21.88
C VAL A 251 -2.85 -5.56 21.16
N VAL A 252 -2.04 -6.28 21.94
CA VAL A 252 -1.00 -7.17 21.42
C VAL A 252 -1.61 -8.51 21.00
N GLU A 253 -1.57 -8.79 19.70
CA GLU A 253 -1.91 -10.09 19.12
C GLU A 253 -0.63 -10.73 18.55
N ALA A 254 0.01 -11.62 19.30
CA ALA A 254 1.19 -12.34 18.84
C ALA A 254 0.80 -13.45 17.86
N ALA A 255 1.39 -13.43 16.66
CA ALA A 255 1.03 -14.32 15.58
C ALA A 255 2.14 -15.31 15.22
N ILE A 256 1.82 -16.60 15.28
CA ILE A 256 2.69 -17.69 14.85
C ILE A 256 2.45 -17.93 13.35
N SER A 257 3.48 -17.73 12.52
CA SER A 257 3.40 -18.06 11.10
C SER A 257 3.38 -19.58 10.93
N TYR A 258 2.33 -20.09 10.28
CA TYR A 258 2.15 -21.53 10.04
C TYR A 258 2.84 -21.96 8.75
N THR A 259 3.59 -23.05 8.81
CA THR A 259 4.19 -23.71 7.66
C THR A 259 4.23 -25.22 7.87
N GLY A 260 4.41 -25.97 6.78
CA GLY A 260 4.39 -27.41 6.85
C GLY A 260 2.99 -27.98 7.12
N ASP A 261 2.96 -29.09 7.85
CA ASP A 261 1.72 -29.83 8.09
C ASP A 261 1.80 -30.59 9.41
N VAL A 262 1.11 -30.10 10.44
CA VAL A 262 1.08 -30.76 11.75
C VAL A 262 0.39 -32.12 11.72
N SER A 263 -0.41 -32.39 10.69
CA SER A 263 -1.07 -33.69 10.52
C SER A 263 -0.18 -34.73 9.82
N ASP A 264 0.97 -34.31 9.27
CA ASP A 264 1.92 -35.19 8.57
C ASP A 264 3.03 -35.68 9.52
N PRO A 265 3.03 -36.98 9.90
CA PRO A 265 4.03 -37.52 10.80
C PRO A 265 5.45 -37.53 10.19
N MET A 266 5.61 -37.32 8.89
CA MET A 266 6.93 -37.24 8.24
C MET A 266 7.55 -35.84 8.30
N ARG A 267 6.77 -34.79 8.59
CA ARG A 267 7.26 -33.39 8.63
C ARG A 267 7.47 -32.89 10.07
N GLN A 268 8.53 -33.40 10.71
CA GLN A 268 8.77 -33.15 12.15
C GLN A 268 9.50 -31.83 12.48
N LYS A 269 10.00 -31.08 11.49
CA LYS A 269 10.67 -29.78 11.76
C LYS A 269 9.70 -28.75 12.36
N TYR A 270 8.49 -28.68 11.80
CA TYR A 270 7.41 -27.81 12.28
C TYR A 270 6.26 -28.67 12.78
N SER A 271 6.54 -29.46 13.82
CA SER A 271 5.58 -30.38 14.44
C SER A 271 4.53 -29.63 15.26
N LEU A 272 3.48 -30.34 15.70
CA LEU A 272 2.51 -29.79 16.64
C LEU A 272 3.19 -29.24 17.91
N GLN A 273 4.19 -29.96 18.44
CA GLN A 273 4.92 -29.53 19.64
C GLN A 273 5.65 -28.20 19.41
N TYR A 274 6.27 -28.00 18.24
CA TYR A 274 6.90 -26.72 17.89
C TYR A 274 5.94 -25.54 18.03
N TYR A 275 4.70 -25.69 17.55
CA TYR A 275 3.69 -24.64 17.66
C TYR A 275 3.22 -24.41 19.11
N LEU A 276 3.06 -25.48 19.89
CA LEU A 276 2.67 -25.39 21.30
C LEU A 276 3.75 -24.72 22.16
N ASP A 277 5.01 -25.08 21.95
CA ASP A 277 6.15 -24.50 22.67
C ASP A 277 6.26 -22.99 22.38
N LEU A 278 6.17 -22.61 21.10
CA LEU A 278 6.20 -21.20 20.72
C LEU A 278 5.00 -20.42 21.27
N ALA A 279 3.79 -21.01 21.23
CA ALA A 279 2.61 -20.42 21.84
C ALA A 279 2.80 -20.19 23.34
N GLU A 280 3.41 -21.14 24.06
CA GLU A 280 3.69 -21.00 25.49
C GLU A 280 4.61 -19.81 25.78
N GLU A 281 5.66 -19.61 24.98
CA GLU A 281 6.56 -18.46 25.13
C GLU A 281 5.85 -17.13 24.84
N LEU A 282 4.98 -17.07 23.84
CA LEU A 282 4.21 -15.85 23.52
C LEU A 282 3.15 -15.52 24.57
N VAL A 283 2.51 -16.54 25.15
CA VAL A 283 1.57 -16.38 26.27
C VAL A 283 2.29 -15.90 27.53
N LYS A 284 3.46 -16.49 27.85
CA LYS A 284 4.32 -16.02 28.96
C LYS A 284 4.77 -14.58 28.76
N ALA A 285 5.02 -14.17 27.52
CA ALA A 285 5.38 -12.81 27.16
C ALA A 285 4.22 -11.80 27.22
N GLY A 286 3.00 -12.25 27.56
CA GLY A 286 1.85 -11.36 27.80
C GLY A 286 1.08 -10.97 26.54
N THR A 287 1.00 -11.84 25.53
CA THR A 287 0.05 -11.60 24.43
C THR A 287 -1.39 -11.57 24.94
N HIS A 288 -2.22 -10.66 24.43
CA HIS A 288 -3.64 -10.58 24.78
C HIS A 288 -4.47 -11.58 23.97
N ILE A 289 -4.03 -11.84 22.74
CA ILE A 289 -4.67 -12.75 21.77
C ILE A 289 -3.56 -13.55 21.11
N LEU A 290 -3.75 -14.86 20.94
CA LEU A 290 -2.82 -15.71 20.21
C LEU A 290 -3.34 -15.92 18.79
N ALA A 291 -2.53 -15.54 17.80
CA ALA A 291 -2.89 -15.72 16.39
C ALA A 291 -2.11 -16.85 15.73
N ILE A 292 -2.79 -17.61 14.86
CA ILE A 292 -2.16 -18.52 13.90
C ILE A 292 -2.29 -17.88 12.52
N LYS A 293 -1.14 -17.52 11.93
CA LYS A 293 -1.07 -16.89 10.61
C LYS A 293 -0.64 -17.91 9.55
N ASP A 294 -1.60 -18.51 8.89
CA ASP A 294 -1.38 -19.36 7.71
C ASP A 294 -1.37 -18.52 6.42
N MET A 295 -0.23 -17.88 6.15
CA MET A 295 -0.04 -16.94 5.04
C MET A 295 -0.14 -17.56 3.63
N ALA A 296 -0.12 -18.89 3.53
CA ALA A 296 -0.16 -19.59 2.24
C ALA A 296 -1.45 -20.39 2.02
N GLY A 297 -2.22 -20.68 3.07
CA GLY A 297 -3.41 -21.52 2.95
C GLY A 297 -3.07 -23.01 3.03
N LEU A 298 -2.19 -23.38 3.97
CA LEU A 298 -1.69 -24.73 4.20
C LEU A 298 -2.49 -25.50 5.26
N LEU A 299 -3.24 -24.80 6.12
CA LEU A 299 -4.08 -25.43 7.14
C LEU A 299 -5.22 -26.21 6.47
N LYS A 300 -5.08 -27.53 6.46
CA LYS A 300 -6.15 -28.46 6.09
C LYS A 300 -7.11 -28.62 7.27
N PRO A 301 -8.39 -28.99 7.05
CA PRO A 301 -9.34 -29.18 8.14
C PRO A 301 -8.87 -30.11 9.27
N GLU A 302 -8.15 -31.19 8.96
CA GLU A 302 -7.61 -32.09 9.99
C GLU A 302 -6.46 -31.45 10.79
N ALA A 303 -5.53 -30.77 10.10
CA ALA A 303 -4.46 -30.01 10.74
C ALA A 303 -5.03 -28.88 11.62
N SER A 304 -6.10 -28.21 11.16
CA SER A 304 -6.84 -27.21 11.92
C SER A 304 -7.38 -27.78 13.23
N ARG A 305 -8.05 -28.94 13.19
CA ARG A 305 -8.58 -29.58 14.41
C ARG A 305 -7.50 -29.94 15.41
N GLN A 306 -6.41 -30.51 14.93
CA GLN A 306 -5.28 -30.90 15.77
C GLN A 306 -4.61 -29.69 16.42
N LEU A 307 -4.27 -28.67 15.63
CA LEU A 307 -3.56 -27.50 16.12
C LEU A 307 -4.43 -26.66 17.06
N ILE A 308 -5.62 -26.27 16.61
CA ILE A 308 -6.48 -25.36 17.37
C ILE A 308 -7.05 -26.05 18.61
N GLY A 309 -7.45 -27.33 18.50
CA GLY A 309 -7.90 -28.11 19.67
C GLY A 309 -6.80 -28.20 20.74
N SER A 310 -5.57 -28.51 20.34
CA SER A 310 -4.44 -28.60 21.27
C SER A 310 -4.10 -27.25 21.92
N LEU A 311 -4.18 -26.15 21.16
CA LEU A 311 -3.98 -24.80 21.69
C LEU A 311 -5.08 -24.40 22.67
N ARG A 312 -6.34 -24.73 22.37
CA ARG A 312 -7.48 -24.48 23.25
C ARG A 312 -7.37 -25.27 24.55
N ASP A 313 -7.00 -26.56 24.47
CA ASP A 313 -6.79 -27.41 25.65
C ASP A 313 -5.65 -26.87 26.53
N ARG A 314 -4.57 -26.39 25.91
CA ARG A 314 -3.40 -25.84 26.62
C ARG A 314 -3.67 -24.45 27.21
N PHE A 315 -4.45 -23.62 26.52
CA PHE A 315 -4.74 -22.23 26.90
C PHE A 315 -6.25 -21.94 26.90
N PRO A 316 -7.02 -22.42 27.91
CA PRO A 316 -8.48 -22.32 27.92
C PRO A 316 -9.04 -20.89 27.89
N ASP A 317 -8.31 -19.95 28.48
CA ASP A 317 -8.72 -18.54 28.63
C ASP A 317 -8.16 -17.60 27.56
N MET A 318 -7.19 -18.07 26.75
CA MET A 318 -6.55 -17.25 25.72
C MET A 318 -7.47 -17.16 24.49
N PRO A 319 -7.81 -15.96 23.99
CA PRO A 319 -8.45 -15.84 22.70
C PRO A 319 -7.55 -16.37 21.57
N ILE A 320 -8.10 -17.19 20.69
CA ILE A 320 -7.40 -17.77 19.54
C ILE A 320 -7.98 -17.18 18.25
N HIS A 321 -7.12 -16.51 17.48
CA HIS A 321 -7.45 -15.89 16.20
C HIS A 321 -6.77 -16.66 15.07
N VAL A 322 -7.52 -17.11 14.07
CA VAL A 322 -6.94 -17.85 12.94
C VAL A 322 -7.09 -17.09 11.63
N HIS A 323 -5.94 -16.87 10.99
CA HIS A 323 -5.83 -16.30 9.66
C HIS A 323 -5.41 -17.37 8.67
N THR A 324 -6.08 -17.45 7.52
CA THR A 324 -5.64 -18.28 6.38
C THR A 324 -5.86 -17.57 5.05
N HIS A 325 -5.36 -18.17 3.98
CA HIS A 325 -5.69 -17.83 2.61
C HIS A 325 -6.44 -19.00 1.94
N ASP A 326 -7.34 -18.70 1.01
CA ASP A 326 -8.14 -19.69 0.29
C ASP A 326 -7.46 -20.16 -1.01
N THR A 327 -6.12 -20.13 -1.04
CA THR A 327 -5.33 -20.39 -2.26
C THR A 327 -5.64 -21.76 -2.84
N ALA A 328 -5.83 -22.76 -1.99
CA ALA A 328 -6.18 -24.13 -2.38
C ALA A 328 -7.69 -24.37 -2.60
N GLY A 329 -8.55 -23.38 -2.31
CA GLY A 329 -10.01 -23.53 -2.29
C GLY A 329 -10.54 -24.34 -1.10
N ALA A 330 -9.74 -24.50 -0.04
CA ALA A 330 -10.08 -25.25 1.18
C ALA A 330 -10.21 -24.36 2.42
N GLY A 331 -10.03 -23.05 2.28
CA GLY A 331 -9.94 -22.10 3.38
C GLY A 331 -11.24 -21.98 4.18
N VAL A 332 -12.40 -21.98 3.52
CA VAL A 332 -13.71 -21.99 4.22
C VAL A 332 -13.83 -23.22 5.12
N ALA A 333 -13.51 -24.41 4.60
CA ALA A 333 -13.56 -25.65 5.35
C ALA A 333 -12.55 -25.67 6.51
N ALA A 334 -11.35 -25.11 6.29
CA ALA A 334 -10.33 -24.99 7.33
C ALA A 334 -10.75 -24.05 8.46
N MET A 335 -11.37 -22.90 8.15
CA MET A 335 -11.85 -21.94 9.15
C MET A 335 -13.04 -22.48 9.95
N LEU A 336 -13.96 -23.20 9.30
CA LEU A 336 -15.03 -23.91 10.01
C LEU A 336 -14.45 -24.96 10.98
N ALA A 337 -13.45 -25.73 10.55
CA ALA A 337 -12.78 -26.69 11.42
C ALA A 337 -12.03 -26.02 12.59
N CYS A 338 -11.40 -24.86 12.37
CA CYS A 338 -10.81 -24.05 13.45
C CYS A 338 -11.88 -23.59 14.45
N ALA A 339 -13.00 -23.05 13.98
CA ALA A 339 -14.09 -22.58 14.82
C ALA A 339 -14.71 -23.73 15.64
N GLU A 340 -14.97 -24.88 15.01
CA GLU A 340 -15.42 -26.11 15.68
C GLU A 340 -14.45 -26.59 16.78
N SER A 341 -13.16 -26.29 16.62
CA SER A 341 -12.10 -26.68 17.56
C SER A 341 -11.80 -25.61 18.61
N GLY A 342 -12.58 -24.54 18.65
CA GLY A 342 -12.51 -23.52 19.70
C GLY A 342 -11.68 -22.28 19.35
N ALA A 343 -11.44 -21.98 18.07
CA ALA A 343 -11.03 -20.63 17.67
C ALA A 343 -12.15 -19.62 17.96
N ASP A 344 -11.80 -18.46 18.52
CA ASP A 344 -12.77 -17.41 18.83
C ASP A 344 -13.01 -16.49 17.62
N ILE A 345 -11.97 -16.31 16.79
CA ILE A 345 -11.99 -15.38 15.65
C ILE A 345 -11.38 -16.05 14.42
N VAL A 346 -11.98 -15.80 13.25
CA VAL A 346 -11.37 -16.11 11.95
C VAL A 346 -11.34 -14.91 11.01
N ASP A 347 -10.29 -14.82 10.21
CA ASP A 347 -10.17 -13.83 9.14
C ASP A 347 -11.04 -14.21 7.93
N VAL A 348 -11.79 -13.25 7.40
CA VAL A 348 -12.60 -13.38 6.18
C VAL A 348 -12.45 -12.14 5.31
N ALA A 349 -12.77 -12.27 4.02
CA ALA A 349 -12.99 -11.13 3.13
C ALA A 349 -14.43 -11.17 2.60
N VAL A 350 -14.99 -10.02 2.23
CA VAL A 350 -16.28 -9.97 1.52
C VAL A 350 -16.20 -10.78 0.22
N ASP A 351 -17.31 -11.38 -0.18
CA ASP A 351 -17.33 -12.43 -1.22
C ASP A 351 -16.65 -12.03 -2.53
N SER A 352 -16.92 -10.82 -3.05
CA SER A 352 -16.29 -10.29 -4.27
C SER A 352 -14.79 -9.98 -4.14
N MET A 353 -14.25 -9.97 -2.92
CA MET A 353 -12.84 -9.79 -2.60
C MET A 353 -12.22 -11.02 -1.89
N ALA A 354 -12.94 -12.15 -1.87
CA ALA A 354 -12.52 -13.39 -1.24
C ALA A 354 -12.05 -14.44 -2.27
N GLY A 355 -11.58 -15.58 -1.76
CA GLY A 355 -11.17 -16.72 -2.58
C GLY A 355 -9.84 -16.51 -3.30
N MET A 356 -9.40 -17.55 -4.01
CA MET A 356 -8.07 -17.58 -4.64
C MET A 356 -6.98 -17.24 -3.61
N THR A 357 -6.06 -16.33 -3.90
CA THR A 357 -5.01 -15.94 -2.98
C THR A 357 -5.50 -15.03 -1.84
N SER A 358 -6.78 -14.67 -1.76
CA SER A 358 -7.38 -13.90 -0.66
C SER A 358 -7.83 -14.78 0.50
N GLN A 359 -8.51 -14.21 1.50
CA GLN A 359 -9.15 -14.92 2.60
C GLN A 359 -10.39 -15.72 2.13
N PRO A 360 -10.87 -16.66 2.96
CA PRO A 360 -12.17 -17.30 2.78
C PRO A 360 -13.34 -16.30 2.73
N SER A 361 -14.40 -16.67 2.03
CA SER A 361 -15.60 -15.84 1.85
C SER A 361 -16.35 -15.63 3.18
N MET A 362 -16.62 -14.36 3.50
CA MET A 362 -17.42 -13.95 4.64
C MET A 362 -18.84 -14.51 4.56
N GLY A 363 -19.50 -14.38 3.40
CA GLY A 363 -20.86 -14.87 3.19
C GLY A 363 -20.97 -16.38 3.37
N ALA A 364 -19.98 -17.13 2.91
CA ALA A 364 -19.91 -18.58 3.11
C ALA A 364 -19.81 -18.95 4.60
N ILE A 365 -18.92 -18.31 5.37
CA ILE A 365 -18.78 -18.57 6.80
C ILE A 365 -20.05 -18.18 7.57
N VAL A 366 -20.64 -17.01 7.28
CA VAL A 366 -21.89 -16.55 7.89
C VAL A 366 -23.03 -17.53 7.59
N ALA A 367 -23.16 -17.99 6.34
CA ALA A 367 -24.21 -18.91 5.94
C ALA A 367 -24.03 -20.31 6.57
N CYS A 368 -22.82 -20.85 6.58
CA CYS A 368 -22.53 -22.18 7.13
C CYS A 368 -22.67 -22.26 8.65
N THR A 369 -22.43 -21.16 9.36
CA THR A 369 -22.56 -21.11 10.83
C THR A 369 -23.97 -20.75 11.31
N LYS A 370 -24.84 -20.26 10.42
CA LYS A 370 -26.21 -19.84 10.74
C LYS A 370 -27.02 -20.98 11.37
N GLY A 371 -27.62 -20.70 12.52
CA GLY A 371 -28.44 -21.69 13.26
C GLY A 371 -27.62 -22.72 14.05
N THR A 372 -26.29 -22.58 14.08
CA THR A 372 -25.40 -23.37 14.94
C THR A 372 -24.96 -22.56 16.17
N LYS A 373 -24.24 -23.20 17.10
CA LYS A 373 -23.60 -22.51 18.24
C LYS A 373 -22.51 -21.52 17.82
N LEU A 374 -22.01 -21.63 16.59
CA LEU A 374 -20.95 -20.77 16.03
C LEU A 374 -21.53 -19.62 15.20
N SER A 375 -22.84 -19.38 15.24
CA SER A 375 -23.49 -18.30 14.49
C SER A 375 -22.82 -16.96 14.79
N THR A 376 -22.46 -16.22 13.74
CA THR A 376 -21.72 -14.94 13.85
C THR A 376 -22.62 -13.76 14.21
N GLY A 377 -23.93 -13.90 14.04
CA GLY A 377 -24.91 -12.82 14.24
C GLY A 377 -24.95 -11.77 13.12
N ILE A 378 -24.12 -11.91 12.07
CA ILE A 378 -24.11 -11.01 10.91
C ILE A 378 -25.29 -11.35 9.98
N ALA A 379 -26.02 -10.33 9.55
CA ALA A 379 -27.11 -10.50 8.60
C ALA A 379 -26.57 -10.76 7.18
N LEU A 380 -26.89 -11.92 6.61
CA LEU A 380 -26.37 -12.35 5.31
C LEU A 380 -26.76 -11.39 4.16
N GLU A 381 -27.95 -10.78 4.22
CA GLU A 381 -28.37 -9.72 3.28
C GLU A 381 -27.37 -8.56 3.24
N LYS A 382 -26.84 -8.15 4.40
CA LYS A 382 -25.86 -7.05 4.48
C LYS A 382 -24.49 -7.44 3.95
N VAL A 383 -24.15 -8.73 3.99
CA VAL A 383 -22.97 -9.24 3.29
C VAL A 383 -23.15 -9.14 1.77
N PHE A 384 -24.37 -9.36 1.25
CA PHE A 384 -24.65 -9.22 -0.18
C PHE A 384 -24.56 -7.77 -0.65
N ASP A 385 -25.19 -6.85 0.08
CA ASP A 385 -25.10 -5.40 -0.17
C ASP A 385 -23.63 -4.94 -0.16
N TYR A 386 -22.84 -5.43 0.80
CA TYR A 386 -21.41 -5.14 0.91
C TYR A 386 -20.62 -5.69 -0.29
N SER A 387 -20.93 -6.93 -0.69
CA SER A 387 -20.28 -7.61 -1.80
C SER A 387 -20.58 -6.95 -3.14
N GLU A 388 -21.80 -6.46 -3.37
CA GLU A 388 -22.20 -5.78 -4.60
C GLU A 388 -21.41 -4.50 -4.82
N TYR A 389 -21.21 -3.69 -3.77
CA TYR A 389 -20.33 -2.53 -3.81
C TYR A 389 -18.92 -2.92 -4.28
N TRP A 390 -18.35 -3.96 -3.66
CA TRP A 390 -17.00 -4.40 -3.96
C TRP A 390 -16.86 -5.09 -5.31
N GLU A 391 -17.92 -5.73 -5.82
CA GLU A 391 -17.94 -6.34 -7.16
C GLU A 391 -17.71 -5.27 -8.24
N VAL A 392 -18.47 -4.16 -8.15
CA VAL A 392 -18.31 -3.03 -9.09
C VAL A 392 -16.99 -2.31 -8.85
N THR A 393 -16.64 -2.06 -7.59
CA THR A 393 -15.38 -1.38 -7.22
C THR A 393 -14.15 -2.14 -7.70
N ARG A 394 -14.13 -3.47 -7.56
CA ARG A 394 -13.06 -4.33 -8.06
C ARG A 394 -12.85 -4.18 -9.57
N GLY A 395 -13.92 -3.93 -10.33
CA GLY A 395 -13.86 -3.61 -11.76
C GLY A 395 -13.02 -2.36 -12.08
N LEU A 396 -12.94 -1.37 -11.19
CA LEU A 396 -12.06 -0.20 -11.34
C LEU A 396 -10.57 -0.60 -11.28
N TYR A 397 -10.27 -1.71 -10.62
CA TYR A 397 -8.92 -2.25 -10.41
C TYR A 397 -8.57 -3.40 -11.35
N ALA A 398 -9.36 -3.62 -12.42
CA ALA A 398 -9.07 -4.61 -13.45
C ALA A 398 -7.61 -4.60 -13.97
N PRO A 399 -6.91 -3.45 -14.11
CA PRO A 399 -5.49 -3.44 -14.50
C PRO A 399 -4.53 -4.14 -13.51
N PHE A 400 -4.96 -4.38 -12.27
CA PHE A 400 -4.17 -4.97 -11.19
C PHE A 400 -4.69 -6.33 -10.74
N ASP A 401 -5.80 -6.80 -11.30
CA ASP A 401 -6.50 -7.99 -10.85
C ASP A 401 -5.73 -9.27 -11.22
N CYS A 402 -5.48 -10.11 -10.22
CA CYS A 402 -4.81 -11.39 -10.42
C CYS A 402 -5.54 -12.29 -11.42
N THR A 403 -6.86 -12.14 -11.58
CA THR A 403 -7.71 -12.90 -12.52
C THR A 403 -7.37 -12.70 -13.98
N ALA A 404 -6.63 -11.63 -14.30
CA ALA A 404 -6.06 -11.44 -15.62
C ALA A 404 -5.12 -12.57 -16.03
N THR A 405 -4.41 -13.14 -15.06
CA THR A 405 -3.39 -14.16 -15.30
C THR A 405 -3.72 -15.50 -14.62
N MET A 406 -4.54 -15.52 -13.58
CA MET A 406 -4.96 -16.72 -12.84
C MET A 406 -6.47 -16.82 -12.69
N LYS A 407 -7.14 -17.80 -13.29
CA LYS A 407 -8.61 -17.90 -13.23
C LYS A 407 -9.17 -18.47 -11.92
N SER A 408 -8.35 -19.12 -11.11
CA SER A 408 -8.76 -19.76 -9.85
C SER A 408 -7.56 -19.90 -8.91
N GLY A 409 -7.84 -20.32 -7.67
CA GLY A 409 -6.83 -20.85 -6.75
C GLY A 409 -6.13 -22.10 -7.29
N ASN A 410 -5.07 -22.53 -6.60
CA ASN A 410 -4.29 -23.72 -6.95
C ASN A 410 -3.86 -24.50 -5.69
N ALA A 411 -4.18 -25.80 -5.67
CA ALA A 411 -3.84 -26.70 -4.56
C ALA A 411 -2.35 -27.08 -4.52
N ASP A 412 -1.57 -26.81 -5.57
CA ASP A 412 -0.12 -27.04 -5.54
C ASP A 412 0.61 -26.17 -4.51
N VAL A 413 -0.07 -25.20 -3.89
CA VAL A 413 0.41 -24.47 -2.72
C VAL A 413 0.81 -25.40 -1.56
N TYR A 414 0.20 -26.58 -1.42
CA TYR A 414 0.62 -27.58 -0.43
C TYR A 414 2.01 -28.15 -0.70
N GLU A 415 2.55 -28.00 -1.91
CA GLU A 415 3.91 -28.41 -2.29
C GLU A 415 4.89 -27.23 -2.34
N ASN A 416 4.46 -26.09 -2.87
CA ASN A 416 5.34 -24.92 -3.07
C ASN A 416 5.35 -23.95 -1.89
N GLU A 417 4.28 -23.94 -1.09
CA GLU A 417 4.12 -23.11 0.10
C GLU A 417 4.39 -21.61 -0.16
N ILE A 418 4.07 -21.13 -1.36
CA ILE A 418 4.18 -19.71 -1.74
C ILE A 418 2.99 -18.95 -1.13
N PRO A 419 3.22 -17.89 -0.33
CA PRO A 419 2.14 -17.07 0.26
C PRO A 419 1.26 -16.39 -0.77
N GLY A 420 0.01 -16.07 -0.42
CA GLY A 420 -0.99 -15.51 -1.33
C GLY A 420 -0.49 -14.34 -2.20
N GLY A 421 -0.23 -13.18 -1.61
CA GLY A 421 0.26 -12.01 -2.37
C GLY A 421 1.60 -12.24 -3.10
N GLN A 422 2.45 -13.11 -2.57
CA GLN A 422 3.70 -13.49 -3.24
C GLN A 422 3.44 -14.35 -4.49
N TYR A 423 2.42 -15.22 -4.46
CA TYR A 423 2.02 -16.04 -5.59
C TYR A 423 1.57 -15.14 -6.76
N THR A 424 0.69 -14.18 -6.49
CA THR A 424 0.22 -13.19 -7.48
C THR A 424 1.40 -12.40 -8.07
N ASN A 425 2.28 -11.87 -7.20
CA ASN A 425 3.44 -11.09 -7.64
C ASN A 425 4.43 -11.89 -8.48
N LEU A 426 4.75 -13.12 -8.06
CA LEU A 426 5.67 -13.99 -8.79
C LEU A 426 5.07 -14.40 -10.13
N HIS A 427 3.75 -14.59 -10.20
CA HIS A 427 3.06 -14.87 -11.44
C HIS A 427 3.15 -13.69 -12.42
N PHE A 428 2.87 -12.46 -11.97
CA PHE A 428 3.04 -11.26 -12.80
C PHE A 428 4.49 -11.09 -13.28
N GLN A 429 5.49 -11.29 -12.40
CA GLN A 429 6.91 -11.22 -12.76
C GLN A 429 7.29 -12.26 -13.81
N ALA A 430 6.83 -13.51 -13.65
CA ALA A 430 7.08 -14.56 -14.62
C ALA A 430 6.49 -14.21 -15.99
N HIS A 431 5.26 -13.67 -16.05
CA HIS A 431 4.66 -13.22 -17.31
C HIS A 431 5.41 -12.04 -17.92
N SER A 432 5.81 -11.03 -17.12
CA SER A 432 6.57 -9.88 -17.62
C SER A 432 7.95 -10.24 -18.17
N MET A 433 8.56 -11.32 -17.64
CA MET A 433 9.86 -11.83 -18.10
C MET A 433 9.74 -12.86 -19.24
N GLY A 434 8.53 -13.11 -19.78
CA GLY A 434 8.30 -14.11 -20.82
C GLY A 434 8.36 -15.57 -20.32
N LEU A 435 8.42 -15.78 -19.01
CA LEU A 435 8.46 -17.08 -18.33
C LEU A 435 7.08 -17.58 -17.88
N GLY A 436 5.98 -16.90 -18.24
CA GLY A 436 4.62 -17.29 -17.83
C GLY A 436 4.26 -18.73 -18.22
N HIS A 437 4.68 -19.19 -19.41
CA HIS A 437 4.48 -20.57 -19.86
C HIS A 437 5.33 -21.61 -19.10
N LYS A 438 6.34 -21.17 -18.32
CA LYS A 438 7.23 -21.98 -17.49
C LYS A 438 6.97 -21.80 -15.99
N PHE A 439 5.77 -21.36 -15.62
CA PHE A 439 5.48 -21.07 -14.22
C PHE A 439 5.54 -22.33 -13.33
N LYS A 440 5.31 -23.51 -13.90
CA LYS A 440 5.51 -24.79 -13.19
C LYS A 440 6.96 -24.98 -12.77
N GLU A 441 7.91 -24.69 -13.66
CA GLU A 441 9.34 -24.74 -13.39
C GLU A 441 9.76 -23.70 -12.35
N VAL A 442 9.17 -22.50 -12.41
CA VAL A 442 9.40 -21.44 -11.39
C VAL A 442 8.97 -21.94 -10.00
N LYS A 443 7.77 -22.54 -9.88
CA LYS A 443 7.30 -23.11 -8.60
C LYS A 443 8.18 -24.26 -8.11
N LYS A 444 8.62 -25.14 -9.02
CA LYS A 444 9.55 -26.22 -8.68
C LYS A 444 10.88 -25.67 -8.14
N ALA A 445 11.45 -24.67 -8.80
CA ALA A 445 12.67 -24.01 -8.36
C ALA A 445 12.48 -23.34 -6.98
N TYR A 446 11.30 -22.77 -6.71
CA TYR A 446 10.96 -22.21 -5.41
C TYR A 446 10.96 -23.28 -4.30
N THR A 447 10.37 -24.45 -4.54
CA THR A 447 10.39 -25.59 -3.60
C THR A 447 11.82 -26.10 -3.37
N GLU A 448 12.62 -26.22 -4.42
CA GLU A 448 14.03 -26.63 -4.33
C GLU A 448 14.88 -25.62 -3.55
N ALA A 449 14.66 -24.32 -3.79
CA ALA A 449 15.29 -23.23 -3.05
C ALA A 449 14.92 -23.29 -1.55
N ASN A 450 13.65 -23.53 -1.21
CA ASN A 450 13.23 -23.68 0.18
C ASN A 450 13.99 -24.82 0.89
N LYS A 451 14.10 -25.98 0.24
CA LYS A 451 14.87 -27.12 0.78
C LYS A 451 16.35 -26.78 0.98
N LEU A 452 16.95 -26.11 0.00
CA LEU A 452 18.35 -25.68 0.07
C LEU A 452 18.60 -24.69 1.22
N LEU A 453 17.63 -23.83 1.48
CA LEU A 453 17.64 -22.84 2.57
C LEU A 453 17.27 -23.44 3.94
N GLY A 454 17.03 -24.76 4.00
CA GLY A 454 16.80 -25.50 5.24
C GLY A 454 15.34 -25.59 5.65
N ASP A 455 14.40 -25.50 4.72
CA ASP A 455 12.94 -25.48 4.97
C ASP A 455 12.51 -24.31 5.87
N LEU A 456 12.42 -23.13 5.29
CA LEU A 456 12.09 -21.89 5.98
C LEU A 456 10.58 -21.67 6.08
N ILE A 457 10.19 -20.92 7.11
CA ILE A 457 8.92 -20.20 7.10
C ILE A 457 9.01 -19.12 6.03
N LYS A 458 8.00 -19.05 5.16
CA LYS A 458 8.00 -18.20 3.96
C LYS A 458 6.89 -17.18 4.07
N VAL A 459 7.23 -15.96 4.44
CA VAL A 459 6.35 -14.79 4.49
C VAL A 459 7.23 -13.56 4.28
N THR A 460 6.69 -12.40 3.90
CA THR A 460 7.55 -11.24 3.63
C THR A 460 8.40 -10.86 4.86
N PRO A 461 9.75 -10.75 4.73
CA PRO A 461 10.57 -10.82 3.51
C PRO A 461 11.20 -12.20 3.19
N SER A 462 11.10 -13.22 4.06
CA SER A 462 11.69 -14.55 3.82
C SER A 462 11.18 -15.23 2.54
N SER A 463 9.93 -15.03 2.16
CA SER A 463 9.38 -15.55 0.89
C SER A 463 10.09 -14.99 -0.35
N LYS A 464 10.53 -13.72 -0.32
CA LYS A 464 11.32 -13.07 -1.39
C LYS A 464 12.77 -13.56 -1.40
N ILE A 465 13.31 -13.94 -0.24
CA ILE A 465 14.64 -14.57 -0.15
C ILE A 465 14.61 -15.94 -0.84
N VAL A 466 13.57 -16.74 -0.62
CA VAL A 466 13.42 -18.02 -1.34
C VAL A 466 13.30 -17.80 -2.85
N GLU A 467 12.51 -16.81 -3.28
CA GLU A 467 12.33 -16.48 -4.70
C GLU A 467 13.65 -16.11 -5.38
N THR A 468 14.45 -15.24 -4.76
CA THR A 468 15.66 -14.68 -5.37
C THR A 468 16.92 -15.49 -5.09
N CYS A 469 16.86 -16.40 -4.11
CA CYS A 469 18.03 -17.03 -3.48
C CYS A 469 19.11 -16.02 -3.00
N ARG A 470 18.77 -14.72 -2.93
CA ARG A 470 19.65 -13.66 -2.42
C ARG A 470 19.48 -13.59 -0.93
N SER A 471 20.58 -13.86 -0.25
CA SER A 471 20.51 -14.25 1.14
C SER A 471 21.02 -13.15 2.06
N SER A 472 20.08 -12.55 2.76
CA SER A 472 20.31 -11.65 3.89
C SER A 472 20.56 -12.48 5.16
N TRP A 473 21.61 -13.32 5.14
CA TRP A 473 21.90 -14.33 6.18
C TRP A 473 22.06 -13.71 7.58
N GLY A 474 21.01 -13.77 8.39
CA GLY A 474 20.97 -13.24 9.75
C GLY A 474 20.40 -11.83 9.85
N HIS A 475 20.26 -11.09 8.76
CA HIS A 475 19.69 -9.73 8.76
C HIS A 475 18.17 -9.68 8.90
N ILE A 476 17.48 -10.83 8.90
CA ILE A 476 16.03 -10.94 9.14
C ILE A 476 15.70 -11.82 10.35
N GLY A 477 16.71 -12.15 11.17
CA GLY A 477 16.59 -13.10 12.28
C GLY A 477 17.24 -14.45 11.99
N ILE A 478 17.07 -15.38 12.94
CA ILE A 478 17.65 -16.73 12.90
C ILE A 478 16.52 -17.74 12.64
N PRO A 479 16.63 -18.59 11.60
CA PRO A 479 15.60 -19.57 11.30
C PRO A 479 15.57 -20.70 12.34
N HIS A 480 14.40 -21.30 12.54
CA HIS A 480 14.26 -22.48 13.38
C HIS A 480 15.15 -23.63 12.87
N GLY A 481 15.90 -24.25 13.79
CA GLY A 481 16.92 -25.26 13.48
C GLY A 481 18.26 -24.69 12.99
N GLY A 482 18.40 -23.36 12.92
CA GLY A 482 19.61 -22.69 12.45
C GLY A 482 19.75 -22.69 10.92
N PHE A 483 20.84 -22.09 10.44
CA PHE A 483 21.11 -22.00 9.01
C PHE A 483 21.78 -23.28 8.47
N PRO A 484 21.47 -23.71 7.24
CA PRO A 484 22.09 -24.90 6.65
C PRO A 484 23.59 -24.69 6.43
N GLU A 485 24.42 -25.52 7.05
CA GLU A 485 25.86 -25.59 6.81
C GLU A 485 26.22 -26.84 5.98
N PRO A 486 27.23 -26.80 5.10
CA PRO A 486 28.15 -25.68 4.84
C PRO A 486 27.60 -24.63 3.86
N PHE A 487 26.31 -24.68 3.51
CA PHE A 487 25.72 -23.79 2.50
C PHE A 487 25.88 -22.31 2.87
N ARG A 488 25.48 -21.91 4.08
CA ARG A 488 25.66 -20.54 4.58
C ARG A 488 27.13 -20.11 4.52
N SER A 489 28.06 -20.94 5.00
CA SER A 489 29.50 -20.62 4.95
C SER A 489 30.01 -20.40 3.53
N LYS A 490 29.57 -21.20 2.56
CA LYS A 490 29.95 -21.04 1.14
C LYS A 490 29.38 -19.76 0.51
N VAL A 491 28.18 -19.37 0.89
CA VAL A 491 27.55 -18.14 0.36
C VAL A 491 28.14 -16.89 1.01
N LEU A 492 28.33 -16.89 2.32
CA LEU A 492 28.93 -15.76 3.05
C LEU A 492 30.42 -15.56 2.73
N LYS A 493 31.16 -16.63 2.45
CA LYS A 493 32.63 -16.59 2.29
C LYS A 493 33.28 -15.92 3.51
N SER A 494 33.80 -14.71 3.34
CA SER A 494 34.45 -13.91 4.39
C SER A 494 33.56 -12.82 4.99
N LEU A 495 32.28 -12.73 4.60
CA LEU A 495 31.34 -11.76 5.16
C LEU A 495 31.02 -12.08 6.64
N PRO A 496 30.82 -11.06 7.48
CA PRO A 496 30.50 -11.26 8.88
C PRO A 496 29.15 -11.97 9.04
N ARG A 497 29.06 -12.81 10.07
CA ARG A 497 27.82 -13.45 10.49
C ARG A 497 27.08 -12.50 11.44
N VAL A 498 25.79 -12.31 11.22
CA VAL A 498 24.93 -11.59 12.16
C VAL A 498 24.40 -12.59 13.18
N GLU A 499 24.62 -12.30 14.46
CA GLU A 499 24.06 -13.05 15.59
C GLU A 499 23.06 -12.18 16.36
N GLY A 500 22.04 -12.79 16.92
CA GLY A 500 21.01 -12.07 17.66
C GLY A 500 20.11 -11.22 16.76
N ARG A 501 19.61 -10.10 17.31
CA ARG A 501 18.66 -9.23 16.64
C ARG A 501 19.39 -8.13 15.85
N PRO A 502 19.19 -8.00 14.52
CA PRO A 502 19.93 -7.03 13.71
C PRO A 502 19.76 -5.57 14.13
N GLY A 503 18.58 -5.23 14.66
CA GLY A 503 18.27 -3.87 15.13
C GLY A 503 18.93 -3.52 16.48
N ALA A 504 19.30 -4.52 17.29
CA ALA A 504 19.79 -4.30 18.66
C ALA A 504 21.13 -3.54 18.72
N SER A 505 21.96 -3.73 17.68
CA SER A 505 23.27 -3.06 17.58
C SER A 505 23.22 -1.73 16.84
N LEU A 506 22.05 -1.32 16.30
CA LEU A 506 21.93 -0.07 15.58
C LEU A 506 21.86 1.11 16.56
N PRO A 507 22.52 2.25 16.25
CA PRO A 507 22.37 3.45 17.06
C PRO A 507 20.92 3.92 17.04
N ALA A 508 20.45 4.44 18.17
CA ALA A 508 19.11 5.00 18.28
C ALA A 508 18.90 6.09 17.21
N MET A 509 17.71 6.08 16.60
CA MET A 509 17.34 7.08 15.60
C MET A 509 17.10 8.43 16.27
N ASP A 510 17.70 9.49 15.75
CA ASP A 510 17.47 10.86 16.21
C ASP A 510 16.30 11.49 15.42
N PHE A 511 15.10 11.43 16.01
CA PHE A 511 13.90 11.99 15.40
C PHE A 511 13.90 13.52 15.35
N GLN A 512 14.57 14.20 16.29
CA GLN A 512 14.62 15.66 16.32
C GLN A 512 15.50 16.18 15.18
N ALA A 513 16.64 15.53 14.96
CA ALA A 513 17.50 15.83 13.82
C ALA A 513 16.78 15.56 12.49
N LEU A 514 16.08 14.42 12.38
CA LEU A 514 15.31 14.10 11.17
C LEU A 514 14.19 15.11 10.93
N GLU A 515 13.43 15.47 11.95
CA GLU A 515 12.38 16.49 11.85
C GLU A 515 12.94 17.84 11.38
N LYS A 516 14.06 18.28 11.97
CA LYS A 516 14.73 19.52 11.55
C LYS A 516 15.15 19.47 10.07
N GLN A 517 15.75 18.36 9.63
CA GLN A 517 16.14 18.17 8.24
C GLN A 517 14.94 18.23 7.28
N LEU A 518 13.81 17.61 7.67
CA LEU A 518 12.59 17.63 6.88
C LEU A 518 12.00 19.04 6.80
N ARG A 519 12.01 19.81 7.89
CA ARG A 519 11.54 21.19 7.89
C ARG A 519 12.38 22.10 7.01
N GLU A 520 13.70 21.92 7.02
CA GLU A 520 14.62 22.64 6.12
C GLU A 520 14.36 22.30 4.64
N SER A 521 13.96 21.05 4.35
CA SER A 521 13.77 20.58 2.98
C SER A 521 12.38 20.90 2.40
N TYR A 522 11.34 20.86 3.23
CA TYR A 522 9.94 20.91 2.78
C TYR A 522 9.10 22.01 3.45
N GLY A 523 9.69 22.81 4.35
CA GLY A 523 9.02 23.88 5.10
C GLY A 523 8.52 23.43 6.48
N ASP A 524 7.96 24.37 7.25
CA ASP A 524 7.64 24.16 8.67
C ASP A 524 6.42 23.23 8.93
N GLU A 525 5.64 22.88 7.91
CA GLU A 525 4.48 21.98 8.00
C GLU A 525 4.88 20.49 7.96
N ILE A 526 5.74 20.05 8.89
CA ILE A 526 6.12 18.64 9.07
C ILE A 526 5.46 18.09 10.33
N SER A 527 4.69 17.01 10.18
CA SER A 527 4.01 16.33 11.30
C SER A 527 4.81 15.12 11.81
N PRO A 528 4.50 14.59 13.01
CA PRO A 528 5.09 13.34 13.50
C PRO A 528 4.91 12.16 12.53
N GLU A 529 3.79 12.11 11.82
CA GLU A 529 3.50 11.11 10.78
C GLU A 529 4.47 11.22 9.59
N ASP A 530 4.81 12.43 9.19
CA ASP A 530 5.79 12.70 8.13
C ASP A 530 7.19 12.24 8.57
N VAL A 531 7.59 12.55 9.82
CA VAL A 531 8.86 12.09 10.39
C VAL A 531 8.92 10.56 10.40
N MET A 532 7.84 9.90 10.82
CA MET A 532 7.78 8.43 10.84
C MET A 532 7.77 7.81 9.44
N SER A 533 7.11 8.45 8.48
CA SER A 533 7.11 8.00 7.07
C SER A 533 8.51 8.10 6.47
N ALA A 534 9.20 9.22 6.71
CA ALA A 534 10.58 9.44 6.29
C ALA A 534 11.55 8.48 7.00
N ALA A 535 11.36 8.20 8.29
CA ALA A 535 12.17 7.26 9.04
C ALA A 535 12.07 5.83 8.49
N MET A 536 10.84 5.39 8.17
CA MET A 536 10.60 4.04 7.65
C MET A 536 10.99 3.89 6.18
N TYR A 537 10.69 4.92 5.37
CA TYR A 537 10.84 4.89 3.91
C TYR A 537 11.41 6.21 3.35
N PRO A 538 12.69 6.55 3.62
CA PRO A 538 13.23 7.88 3.30
C PRO A 538 13.08 8.26 1.82
N LYS A 539 13.46 7.36 0.92
CA LYS A 539 13.39 7.59 -0.53
C LYS A 539 11.96 7.68 -1.04
N VAL A 540 11.06 6.84 -0.53
CA VAL A 540 9.65 6.82 -0.96
C VAL A 540 8.95 8.08 -0.50
N PHE A 541 9.23 8.51 0.73
CA PHE A 541 8.68 9.73 1.29
C PHE A 541 9.14 10.95 0.50
N GLN A 542 10.43 11.01 0.13
CA GLN A 542 10.94 12.03 -0.77
C GLN A 542 10.20 12.04 -2.12
N GLU A 543 10.11 10.88 -2.80
CA GLU A 543 9.39 10.75 -4.08
C GLU A 543 7.91 11.16 -3.95
N PHE A 544 7.27 10.83 -2.83
CA PHE A 544 5.90 11.22 -2.51
C PHE A 544 5.75 12.74 -2.29
N LYS A 545 6.68 13.39 -1.58
CA LYS A 545 6.68 14.86 -1.40
C LYS A 545 6.96 15.59 -2.72
N GLU A 546 7.85 15.07 -3.55
CA GLU A 546 8.10 15.59 -4.90
C GLU A 546 6.84 15.47 -5.77
N PHE A 547 6.19 14.30 -5.77
CA PHE A 547 4.94 14.08 -6.51
C PHE A 547 3.83 15.03 -6.07
N THR A 548 3.57 15.13 -4.76
CA THR A 548 2.50 15.99 -4.22
C THR A 548 2.80 17.47 -4.41
N THR A 549 4.08 17.85 -4.47
CA THR A 549 4.50 19.21 -4.84
C THR A 549 4.14 19.52 -6.30
N THR A 550 4.31 18.57 -7.21
CA THR A 550 4.00 18.74 -8.65
C THR A 550 2.51 18.63 -8.98
N PHE A 551 1.84 17.60 -8.46
CA PHE A 551 0.47 17.20 -8.85
C PHE A 551 -0.60 17.48 -7.79
N GLY A 552 -0.20 17.86 -6.58
CA GLY A 552 -1.14 18.12 -5.50
C GLY A 552 -1.78 16.85 -4.95
N PRO A 553 -2.87 16.99 -4.17
CA PRO A 553 -3.54 15.86 -3.52
C PRO A 553 -4.40 15.09 -4.52
N VAL A 554 -3.90 13.97 -5.04
CA VAL A 554 -4.62 13.12 -6.01
C VAL A 554 -5.58 12.12 -5.34
N ASP A 555 -5.58 12.05 -4.01
CA ASP A 555 -6.47 11.22 -3.19
C ASP A 555 -7.95 11.65 -3.28
N CYS A 556 -8.22 12.91 -3.66
CA CYS A 556 -9.59 13.41 -3.88
C CYS A 556 -10.21 12.96 -5.20
N LEU A 557 -9.42 12.44 -6.15
CA LEU A 557 -9.94 11.92 -7.41
C LEU A 557 -10.61 10.57 -7.20
N ASN A 558 -11.69 10.28 -7.93
CA ASN A 558 -12.20 8.91 -8.01
C ASN A 558 -11.17 8.00 -8.71
N THR A 559 -11.30 6.70 -8.51
CA THR A 559 -10.29 5.72 -8.95
C THR A 559 -10.17 5.64 -10.47
N ARG A 560 -11.27 5.78 -11.21
CA ARG A 560 -11.26 5.79 -12.68
C ARG A 560 -10.47 6.97 -13.22
N LEU A 561 -10.71 8.19 -12.72
CA LEU A 561 -10.00 9.41 -13.10
C LEU A 561 -8.52 9.35 -12.71
N PHE A 562 -8.21 8.74 -11.56
CA PHE A 562 -6.83 8.54 -11.13
C PHE A 562 -6.04 7.64 -12.09
N LEU A 563 -6.67 6.59 -12.64
CA LEU A 563 -6.01 5.56 -13.46
C LEU A 563 -6.09 5.81 -14.98
N ASP A 564 -7.22 6.30 -15.50
CA ASP A 564 -7.47 6.43 -16.95
C ASP A 564 -7.66 7.90 -17.38
N GLY A 565 -7.75 8.82 -16.42
CA GLY A 565 -8.04 10.23 -16.71
C GLY A 565 -9.46 10.45 -17.24
N PRO A 566 -9.84 11.70 -17.53
CA PRO A 566 -11.14 12.02 -18.10
C PRO A 566 -11.17 11.81 -19.62
N LYS A 567 -12.34 11.47 -20.15
CA LYS A 567 -12.59 11.44 -21.60
C LYS A 567 -12.88 12.84 -22.13
N ILE A 568 -12.65 13.06 -23.41
CA ILE A 568 -13.04 14.33 -24.05
C ILE A 568 -14.55 14.53 -23.92
N ALA A 569 -14.94 15.75 -23.57
CA ALA A 569 -16.27 16.20 -23.22
C ALA A 569 -16.86 15.62 -21.92
N GLU A 570 -16.10 14.85 -21.14
CA GLU A 570 -16.52 14.39 -19.82
C GLU A 570 -16.47 15.53 -18.79
N GLU A 571 -17.54 15.63 -18.00
CA GLU A 571 -17.71 16.58 -16.91
C GLU A 571 -17.83 15.81 -15.59
N PHE A 572 -17.15 16.28 -14.55
CA PHE A 572 -17.09 15.61 -13.26
C PHE A 572 -16.79 16.60 -12.14
N GLU A 573 -17.09 16.18 -10.92
CA GLU A 573 -16.89 16.95 -9.70
C GLU A 573 -15.75 16.37 -8.87
N VAL A 574 -14.94 17.25 -8.29
CA VAL A 574 -13.87 16.88 -7.35
C VAL A 574 -14.01 17.71 -6.09
N GLU A 575 -14.29 17.05 -4.97
CA GLU A 575 -14.32 17.69 -3.65
C GLU A 575 -12.91 17.73 -3.06
N LEU A 576 -12.31 18.92 -2.94
CA LEU A 576 -10.98 19.11 -2.36
C LEU A 576 -11.00 19.02 -0.83
N GLU A 577 -12.00 19.65 -0.25
CA GLU A 577 -12.29 19.76 1.17
C GLU A 577 -13.80 19.96 1.30
N ARG A 578 -14.35 19.71 2.50
CA ARG A 578 -15.77 19.88 2.78
C ARG A 578 -16.30 21.23 2.27
N GLY A 579 -17.19 21.19 1.28
CA GLY A 579 -17.82 22.37 0.68
C GLY A 579 -16.98 23.12 -0.36
N LYS A 580 -15.81 22.59 -0.78
CA LYS A 580 -14.98 23.11 -1.88
C LYS A 580 -14.98 22.11 -3.04
N ILE A 581 -15.94 22.27 -3.94
CA ILE A 581 -16.12 21.41 -5.12
C ILE A 581 -15.54 22.11 -6.35
N LEU A 582 -14.80 21.36 -7.17
CA LEU A 582 -14.35 21.76 -8.49
C LEU A 582 -15.23 21.09 -9.54
N HIS A 583 -15.86 21.86 -10.41
CA HIS A 583 -16.52 21.37 -11.62
C HIS A 583 -15.51 21.42 -12.76
N ILE A 584 -15.11 20.26 -13.26
CA ILE A 584 -14.07 20.12 -14.28
C ILE A 584 -14.67 19.46 -15.52
N LYS A 585 -14.39 20.02 -16.70
CA LYS A 585 -14.73 19.42 -17.99
C LYS A 585 -13.51 19.32 -18.88
N ALA A 586 -13.22 18.14 -19.42
CA ALA A 586 -12.17 17.98 -20.41
C ALA A 586 -12.69 18.41 -21.79
N LEU A 587 -12.09 19.44 -22.40
CA LEU A 587 -12.59 20.05 -23.64
C LEU A 587 -11.92 19.47 -24.88
N ALA A 588 -10.60 19.44 -24.90
CA ALA A 588 -9.82 19.01 -26.06
C ALA A 588 -8.40 18.60 -25.67
N LEU A 589 -7.81 17.76 -26.51
CA LEU A 589 -6.38 17.42 -26.49
C LEU A 589 -5.76 17.93 -27.80
N GLY A 590 -4.83 18.86 -27.69
CA GLY A 590 -4.10 19.43 -28.82
C GLY A 590 -3.09 18.46 -29.42
N ASP A 591 -2.65 18.79 -30.63
CA ASP A 591 -1.64 18.02 -31.35
C ASP A 591 -0.27 18.11 -30.68
N LEU A 592 0.59 17.14 -30.98
CA LEU A 592 1.97 17.13 -30.50
C LEU A 592 2.77 18.23 -31.21
N ASN A 593 3.28 19.19 -30.46
CA ASN A 593 4.16 20.23 -30.99
C ASN A 593 5.58 19.70 -31.23
N LYS A 594 6.41 20.48 -31.94
CA LYS A 594 7.82 20.12 -32.24
C LYS A 594 8.69 19.90 -31.00
N ALA A 595 8.28 20.41 -29.83
CA ALA A 595 8.97 20.21 -28.56
C ALA A 595 8.47 18.97 -27.80
N GLY A 596 7.59 18.15 -28.40
CA GLY A 596 7.04 16.95 -27.77
C GLY A 596 5.98 17.23 -26.71
N GLN A 597 5.35 18.40 -26.73
CA GLN A 597 4.29 18.79 -25.78
C GLN A 597 2.92 18.79 -26.47
N ARG A 598 1.88 18.48 -25.70
CA ARG A 598 0.46 18.61 -26.07
C ARG A 598 -0.22 19.58 -25.13
N GLU A 599 -1.07 20.44 -25.65
CA GLU A 599 -1.94 21.27 -24.82
C GLU A 599 -3.21 20.49 -24.47
N VAL A 600 -3.58 20.47 -23.20
CA VAL A 600 -4.82 19.88 -22.70
C VAL A 600 -5.71 21.01 -22.22
N PHE A 601 -6.93 21.09 -22.76
CA PHE A 601 -7.89 22.13 -22.46
C PHE A 601 -8.92 21.60 -21.49
N PHE A 602 -9.07 22.29 -20.36
CA PHE A 602 -10.10 22.01 -19.36
C PHE A 602 -10.99 23.23 -19.17
N GLU A 603 -12.24 23.02 -18.79
CA GLU A 603 -13.07 24.02 -18.13
C GLU A 603 -12.99 23.79 -16.63
N LEU A 604 -12.76 24.83 -15.83
CA LEU A 604 -12.71 24.74 -14.36
C LEU A 604 -13.63 25.81 -13.78
N ASN A 605 -14.78 25.40 -13.23
CA ASN A 605 -15.81 26.29 -12.68
C ASN A 605 -16.26 27.38 -13.68
N GLY A 606 -16.32 27.05 -14.98
CA GLY A 606 -16.72 27.94 -16.07
C GLY A 606 -15.56 28.47 -16.95
N PRO A 607 -14.50 29.10 -16.40
CA PRO A 607 -13.36 29.53 -17.21
C PRO A 607 -12.54 28.38 -17.79
N THR A 608 -12.16 28.51 -19.07
CA THR A 608 -11.20 27.60 -19.71
C THR A 608 -9.80 27.77 -19.10
N GLN A 609 -9.18 26.65 -18.77
CA GLN A 609 -7.81 26.51 -18.30
C GLN A 609 -7.02 25.69 -19.34
N ILE A 610 -5.77 26.09 -19.59
CA ILE A 610 -4.86 25.38 -20.49
C ILE A 610 -3.76 24.78 -19.64
N CYS A 611 -3.53 23.48 -19.77
CA CYS A 611 -2.41 22.77 -19.15
C CYS A 611 -1.54 22.15 -20.24
N ALA A 612 -0.24 22.43 -20.24
CA ALA A 612 0.68 21.75 -21.13
C ALA A 612 1.06 20.40 -20.53
N GLY A 613 0.84 19.31 -21.27
CA GLY A 613 1.36 17.98 -20.97
C GLY A 613 2.56 17.68 -21.86
N GLN A 614 3.69 17.28 -21.27
CA GLN A 614 4.84 16.82 -22.04
C GLN A 614 4.75 15.30 -22.26
N ARG A 615 4.96 14.84 -23.50
CA ARG A 615 5.06 13.39 -23.78
C ARG A 615 6.42 12.91 -23.29
N HIS A 616 6.45 11.95 -22.38
CA HIS A 616 7.70 11.24 -22.09
C HIS A 616 7.94 10.22 -23.20
N CYS A 617 9.02 10.41 -23.99
CA CYS A 617 9.42 9.48 -25.04
C CYS A 617 9.81 8.12 -24.43
N GLY A 618 8.84 7.22 -24.31
CA GLY A 618 9.06 5.87 -23.77
C GLY A 618 7.93 4.86 -24.05
N HIS A 619 6.94 5.20 -24.89
CA HIS A 619 5.92 4.24 -25.34
C HIS A 619 6.08 4.02 -26.85
N GLU A 620 6.52 2.81 -27.22
CA GLU A 620 6.47 2.29 -28.59
C GLU A 620 5.01 2.10 -28.99
N GLY A 621 4.58 2.88 -29.98
CA GLY A 621 3.23 2.89 -30.50
C GLY A 621 2.96 4.27 -31.05
N ASP A 622 2.76 4.36 -32.37
CA ASP A 622 2.51 5.58 -33.15
C ASP A 622 3.76 6.31 -33.68
N ALA A 623 4.78 5.56 -34.08
CA ALA A 623 5.49 5.97 -35.30
C ALA A 623 4.59 5.59 -36.49
N LEU A 624 4.00 6.59 -37.14
CA LEU A 624 3.39 6.40 -38.46
C LEU A 624 4.44 5.76 -39.38
N PRO A 625 4.11 4.68 -40.12
CA PRO A 625 5.06 4.14 -41.09
C PRO A 625 5.33 5.24 -42.13
N PRO A 626 6.59 5.58 -42.41
CA PRO A 626 6.88 6.50 -43.50
C PRO A 626 6.41 5.85 -44.81
N GLN A 627 5.41 6.45 -45.46
CA GLN A 627 5.11 6.16 -46.85
C GLN A 627 6.25 6.75 -47.70
N GLY A 628 7.25 5.92 -48.00
CA GLY A 628 8.24 6.21 -49.02
C GLY A 628 7.75 5.70 -50.39
N PRO A 629 8.01 6.43 -51.48
CA PRO A 629 7.76 5.93 -52.83
C PRO A 629 8.74 4.80 -53.18
N GLU A 630 8.31 3.94 -54.09
CA GLU A 630 9.06 2.79 -54.58
C GLU A 630 10.49 3.12 -55.03
N GLY A 631 11.43 2.25 -54.65
CA GLY A 631 12.59 1.90 -55.48
C GLY A 631 13.86 2.74 -55.29
N ARG A 632 14.77 2.25 -54.44
CA ARG A 632 16.18 1.91 -54.77
C ARG A 632 16.99 1.66 -53.50
N THR A 633 17.65 0.52 -53.43
CA THR A 633 18.74 0.22 -52.49
C THR A 633 20.05 0.75 -53.05
N TRP A 634 20.85 1.48 -52.26
CA TRP A 634 22.31 1.54 -52.42
C TRP A 634 23.02 1.64 -51.05
N PRO A 635 24.27 1.14 -50.93
CA PRO A 635 24.91 0.69 -49.71
C PRO A 635 25.94 1.67 -49.13
N GLY A 636 26.19 1.52 -47.82
CA GLY A 636 27.47 1.81 -47.15
C GLY A 636 28.03 3.22 -47.28
N ALA A 637 27.70 4.10 -46.33
CA ALA A 637 28.38 5.39 -46.18
C ALA A 637 29.58 5.29 -45.22
N MET A 638 30.66 5.94 -45.65
CA MET A 638 31.99 6.00 -45.07
C MET A 638 32.01 6.65 -43.68
N LYS A 639 32.81 6.12 -42.74
CA LYS A 639 33.17 6.82 -41.50
C LYS A 639 34.23 7.87 -41.80
N MET A 640 33.81 9.10 -42.10
CA MET A 640 34.66 10.29 -41.97
C MET A 640 34.14 11.13 -40.81
N GLU A 641 34.99 11.37 -39.81
CA GLU A 641 34.70 12.28 -38.72
C GLU A 641 34.87 13.73 -39.23
N THR A 642 33.82 14.54 -39.10
CA THR A 642 33.83 15.95 -39.49
C THR A 642 33.62 16.79 -38.24
N VAL A 643 34.53 17.76 -38.00
CA VAL A 643 34.40 18.71 -36.89
C VAL A 643 33.73 19.98 -37.40
N VAL A 644 32.57 20.32 -36.84
CA VAL A 644 31.85 21.57 -37.15
C VAL A 644 32.51 22.70 -36.34
N ASN A 645 33.15 23.64 -37.04
CA ASN A 645 33.78 24.81 -36.43
C ASN A 645 32.85 26.01 -36.48
N SER A 646 32.96 26.92 -35.50
CA SER A 646 32.18 28.15 -35.50
C SER A 646 32.55 29.05 -36.68
N PRO A 647 31.59 29.54 -37.48
CA PRO A 647 31.86 30.44 -38.60
C PRO A 647 32.14 31.89 -38.14
N LEU A 648 31.84 32.22 -36.89
CA LEU A 648 31.93 33.56 -36.31
C LEU A 648 32.16 33.51 -34.80
N SER A 649 32.60 34.63 -34.20
CA SER A 649 32.73 34.75 -32.74
C SER A 649 31.37 35.10 -32.13
N GLY A 650 30.94 34.40 -31.08
CA GLY A 650 29.64 34.61 -30.43
C GLY A 650 29.37 33.62 -29.30
N THR A 651 28.17 33.68 -28.71
CA THR A 651 27.74 32.77 -27.63
C THR A 651 26.72 31.77 -28.15
N VAL A 652 26.88 30.48 -27.79
CA VAL A 652 25.92 29.43 -28.14
C VAL A 652 24.63 29.66 -27.35
N THR A 653 23.53 29.94 -28.03
CA THR A 653 22.23 30.19 -27.41
C THR A 653 21.44 28.89 -27.21
N LYS A 654 21.62 27.92 -28.11
CA LYS A 654 20.89 26.65 -28.07
C LYS A 654 21.58 25.54 -28.87
N ILE A 655 21.47 24.30 -28.38
CA ILE A 655 21.94 23.09 -29.04
C ILE A 655 20.72 22.21 -29.31
N TYR A 656 20.59 21.72 -30.55
CA TYR A 656 19.40 21.00 -31.03
C TYR A 656 19.61 19.49 -31.18
N VAL A 657 20.83 19.00 -30.91
CA VAL A 657 21.21 17.60 -31.09
C VAL A 657 21.75 16.98 -29.80
N THR A 658 21.65 15.67 -29.67
CA THR A 658 22.28 14.89 -28.59
C THR A 658 23.40 14.01 -29.14
N THR A 659 24.28 13.53 -28.26
CA THR A 659 25.24 12.48 -28.61
C THR A 659 24.52 11.29 -29.26
N ASP A 660 25.08 10.80 -30.37
CA ASP A 660 24.57 9.69 -31.19
C ASP A 660 23.30 9.95 -32.02
N ALA A 661 22.85 11.21 -32.16
CA ALA A 661 21.77 11.57 -33.07
C ALA A 661 22.18 11.40 -34.55
N SER A 662 21.35 10.72 -35.35
CA SER A 662 21.48 10.69 -36.81
C SER A 662 21.04 12.02 -37.41
N LEU A 663 21.86 12.60 -38.30
CA LEU A 663 21.60 13.90 -38.94
C LEU A 663 21.49 13.75 -40.46
N GLU A 664 20.58 14.51 -41.07
CA GLU A 664 20.51 14.73 -42.52
C GLU A 664 21.19 16.07 -42.90
N GLY A 665 21.42 16.29 -44.20
CA GLY A 665 22.32 17.37 -44.68
C GLY A 665 21.93 18.80 -44.30
N ASP A 666 20.66 19.04 -43.94
CA ASP A 666 20.11 20.36 -43.63
C ASP A 666 19.69 20.53 -42.15
N ASP A 667 20.05 19.58 -41.29
CA ASP A 667 19.67 19.64 -39.87
C ASP A 667 20.39 20.76 -39.12
N LEU A 668 19.61 21.55 -38.36
CA LEU A 668 20.14 22.60 -37.50
C LEU A 668 20.76 21.98 -36.25
N ILE A 669 22.07 22.17 -36.07
CA ILE A 669 22.84 21.57 -34.96
C ILE A 669 22.88 22.49 -33.73
N LEU A 670 23.10 23.79 -33.95
CA LEU A 670 23.25 24.80 -32.91
C LEU A 670 22.93 26.21 -33.44
N GLU A 671 22.59 27.12 -32.52
CA GLU A 671 22.45 28.56 -32.78
C GLU A 671 23.54 29.34 -32.05
N ILE A 672 24.07 30.37 -32.72
CA ILE A 672 25.07 31.30 -32.18
C ILE A 672 24.52 32.72 -32.35
N SER A 673 24.52 33.51 -31.28
CA SER A 673 24.26 34.94 -31.32
C SER A 673 25.58 35.73 -31.19
N GLU A 674 25.66 36.88 -31.87
CA GLU A 674 26.76 37.85 -31.69
C GLU A 674 26.78 38.45 -30.28
#